data_AF-A0A957T8P5-F1
#
_entry.id   AF-A0A957T8P5-F1
#
_cell.length_a   1.000
_cell.length_b   1.000
_cell.length_c   1.000
_cell.angle_alpha   90.00
_cell.angle_beta   90.00
_cell.angle_gamma   90.00
#
_symmetry.space_group_name_H-M   'P 1'
#
loop_
_entity.id
_entity.type
_entity.pdbx_description
1 polymer ?
#
loop_
_entity_poly.entity_id
_entity_poly.type
_entity_poly.pdbx_seq_one_letter_code
_entity_poly.pdbx_strand_id
1 'polypeptide(L)'
;MPDTIRLTPLRSLREDAKLSLAHVAQRSGLAGSNGRRSVAAWESGESKPRSRYRLPFALYLLRDLNLVNNPDEFDNLWAILIDEWNWDALDPQEREDLWHKARQETDPWAEAQAIVDGVNGNGDDEDDGDDEENPQAHVDDASERGVSPVAQAEPVASTTQAQGLLPSWSTVQFAVVGLLLIVVVGFFALTPQTGEQWAVWTFPGPTATATDTLTATPARVSLRNVGFEAGDLSEWEIVGEAHCVADLIEDSALAQDGRYFLSLTRADEECISLRRDMLNELSVGDTVTYALWARSANLRPQPAELVIWAGAYTQEQGEDIHLNASNTVLVDGGDWQCIETTLTLDTRAYSFFRGELYLKNEVNQTIEIDSTLMQAGRTSLCPPATPKLVGGNFEHEDEFLAWRNTGEGCDYTQITDSQFAHQGDAYWLIESVGADCPSVYQDWLHPPSAQTDYTAQIWVRSGDGLPRRGAVSLRAHSGEDLHHTTPFIVGDAWQCVSATLRVHDAADLNGLRAEIYFDDHMEDGSYALDAAQLVTGQGTCPSPLPAIADPGFEAQAAALADGVTLPVNLWGTVNQCDWGIVLDPENAHSGAGVLSVRKDPPDDCFSVYTDLLTQIPAQTPIRVAFWGRASAERRLQGTFSLWALDGPGDPARSTQPFQLEGDQWRCIEAVLNVPEAGFSRLRTEIYVETQSTDAYLFDDFQIGVGDTPLCEIMDIGLRTTELTHSNRVYYLGSS
;
A
#
# COMPACT_ATOMS: atom_id res chain seq x y z
N MET A 1 2.25 -35.76 -6.24
CA MET A 1 1.27 -36.28 -5.27
C MET A 1 2.00 -37.21 -4.34
N PRO A 2 1.73 -37.18 -3.02
CA PRO A 2 2.35 -38.08 -2.05
C PRO A 2 2.14 -39.57 -2.40
N ASP A 3 3.12 -40.41 -2.10
CA ASP A 3 3.02 -41.87 -2.24
C ASP A 3 2.19 -42.45 -1.08
N THR A 4 0.98 -42.90 -1.40
CA THR A 4 0.06 -43.53 -0.44
C THR A 4 0.68 -44.73 0.29
N ILE A 5 1.60 -45.48 -0.35
CA ILE A 5 2.27 -46.61 0.30
C ILE A 5 3.17 -46.11 1.42
N ARG A 6 3.91 -45.03 1.18
CA ARG A 6 4.80 -44.43 2.18
C ARG A 6 4.03 -43.78 3.34
N LEU A 7 2.82 -43.28 3.09
CA LEU A 7 1.94 -42.71 4.14
C LEU A 7 1.15 -43.75 4.94
N THR A 8 1.19 -45.04 4.57
CA THR A 8 0.50 -46.11 5.30
C THR A 8 0.84 -46.19 6.80
N PRO A 9 2.11 -46.01 7.25
CA PRO A 9 2.45 -46.02 8.67
C PRO A 9 1.71 -44.95 9.50
N LEU A 10 1.51 -43.74 8.96
CA LEU A 10 0.75 -42.68 9.65
C LEU A 10 -0.67 -43.14 9.96
N ARG A 11 -1.34 -43.70 8.94
CA ARG A 11 -2.70 -44.21 9.07
C ARG A 11 -2.77 -45.39 10.05
N SER A 12 -1.83 -46.34 9.96
CA SER A 12 -1.77 -47.48 10.87
C SER A 12 -1.61 -47.04 12.32
N LEU A 13 -0.69 -46.11 12.61
CA LEU A 13 -0.49 -45.58 13.96
C LEU A 13 -1.75 -44.91 14.51
N ARG A 14 -2.45 -44.12 13.69
CA ARG A 14 -3.72 -43.51 14.09
C ARG A 14 -4.80 -44.55 14.40
N GLU A 15 -4.93 -45.57 13.55
CA GLU A 15 -5.91 -46.64 13.73
C GLU A 15 -5.60 -47.49 14.99
N ASP A 16 -4.33 -47.79 15.24
CA ASP A 16 -3.85 -48.50 16.42
C ASP A 16 -4.08 -47.70 17.72
N ALA A 17 -3.90 -46.37 17.65
CA ALA A 17 -4.23 -45.44 18.73
C ALA A 17 -5.75 -45.20 18.88
N LYS A 18 -6.58 -45.80 18.01
CA LYS A 18 -8.05 -45.64 17.96
C LYS A 18 -8.51 -44.19 17.81
N LEU A 19 -7.72 -43.34 17.15
CA LEU A 19 -8.06 -41.93 16.94
C LEU A 19 -8.88 -41.74 15.65
N SER A 20 -9.91 -40.90 15.75
CA SER A 20 -10.74 -40.54 14.59
C SER A 20 -10.08 -39.47 13.72
N LEU A 21 -10.43 -39.40 12.44
CA LEU A 21 -10.00 -38.30 11.55
C LEU A 21 -10.44 -36.91 12.07
N ALA A 22 -11.54 -36.85 12.83
CA ALA A 22 -12.00 -35.62 13.46
C ALA A 22 -11.03 -35.12 14.53
N HIS A 23 -10.47 -36.06 15.31
CA HIS A 23 -9.49 -35.78 16.34
C HIS A 23 -8.22 -35.21 15.72
N VAL A 24 -7.71 -35.86 14.67
CA VAL A 24 -6.51 -35.37 13.96
C VAL A 24 -6.74 -33.98 13.39
N ALA A 25 -7.90 -33.74 12.77
CA ALA A 25 -8.25 -32.43 12.22
C ALA A 25 -8.23 -31.35 13.31
N GLN A 26 -8.88 -31.61 14.44
CA GLN A 26 -8.91 -30.69 15.57
C GLN A 26 -7.51 -30.43 16.13
N ARG A 27 -6.69 -31.47 16.34
CA ARG A 27 -5.32 -31.32 16.86
C ARG A 27 -4.38 -30.61 15.88
N SER A 28 -4.67 -30.71 14.59
CA SER A 28 -3.89 -30.04 13.52
C SER A 28 -4.37 -28.61 13.26
N GLY A 29 -5.31 -28.07 14.03
CA GLY A 29 -5.83 -26.71 13.84
C GLY A 29 -6.80 -26.55 12.67
N LEU A 30 -7.37 -27.65 12.15
CA LEU A 30 -8.42 -27.60 11.15
C LEU A 30 -9.80 -27.43 11.82
N ALA A 31 -10.50 -26.36 11.49
CA ALA A 31 -11.86 -26.12 11.95
C ALA A 31 -12.93 -26.68 10.97
N GLY A 32 -14.09 -27.04 11.51
CA GLY A 32 -15.29 -27.36 10.74
C GLY A 32 -15.34 -28.77 10.13
N SER A 33 -16.42 -29.02 9.38
CA SER A 33 -16.72 -30.34 8.78
C SER A 33 -15.73 -30.76 7.70
N ASN A 34 -15.07 -29.81 7.05
CA ASN A 34 -14.07 -30.07 6.00
C ASN A 34 -12.75 -30.63 6.55
N GLY A 35 -12.41 -30.38 7.82
CA GLY A 35 -11.15 -30.85 8.41
C GLY A 35 -10.97 -32.37 8.34
N ARG A 36 -12.04 -33.14 8.55
CA ARG A 36 -12.03 -34.61 8.40
C ARG A 36 -11.66 -35.05 6.99
N ARG A 37 -12.20 -34.36 5.99
CA ARG A 37 -11.96 -34.65 4.57
C ARG A 37 -10.52 -34.30 4.20
N SER A 38 -10.00 -33.18 4.70
CA SER A 38 -8.60 -32.79 4.51
C SER A 38 -7.65 -33.84 5.08
N VAL A 39 -7.83 -34.25 6.34
CA VAL A 39 -6.99 -35.30 6.94
C VAL A 39 -7.10 -36.63 6.18
N ALA A 40 -8.31 -37.03 5.77
CA ALA A 40 -8.48 -38.23 4.97
C ALA A 40 -7.69 -38.16 3.66
N ALA A 41 -7.74 -37.01 2.98
CA ALA A 41 -7.01 -36.76 1.74
C ALA A 41 -5.49 -36.68 1.96
N TRP A 42 -5.04 -36.24 3.15
CA TRP A 42 -3.62 -36.28 3.52
C TRP A 42 -3.15 -37.72 3.73
N GLU A 43 -3.87 -38.52 4.51
CA GLU A 43 -3.52 -39.93 4.77
C GLU A 43 -3.59 -40.81 3.50
N SER A 44 -4.48 -40.49 2.56
CA SER A 44 -4.57 -41.22 1.28
C SER A 44 -3.59 -40.74 0.22
N GLY A 45 -2.88 -39.64 0.44
CA GLY A 45 -1.98 -39.02 -0.54
C GLY A 45 -2.71 -38.29 -1.68
N GLU A 46 -4.02 -38.06 -1.56
CA GLU A 46 -4.80 -37.26 -2.51
C GLU A 46 -4.43 -35.76 -2.45
N SER A 47 -4.00 -35.28 -1.29
CA SER A 47 -3.51 -33.92 -1.10
C SER A 47 -2.35 -33.87 -0.09
N LYS A 48 -1.60 -32.78 -0.09
CA LYS A 48 -0.57 -32.49 0.92
C LYS A 48 -1.06 -31.40 1.88
N PRO A 49 -0.78 -31.50 3.19
CA PRO A 49 -1.01 -30.40 4.11
C PRO A 49 -0.10 -29.21 3.82
N ARG A 50 -0.60 -27.99 4.04
CA ARG A 50 0.21 -26.76 3.97
C ARG A 50 1.21 -26.69 5.14
N SER A 51 2.32 -25.98 4.96
CA SER A 51 3.41 -25.87 5.95
C SER A 51 2.97 -25.31 7.31
N ARG A 52 1.93 -24.47 7.35
CA ARG A 52 1.35 -23.96 8.63
C ARG A 52 0.87 -25.07 9.57
N TYR A 53 0.57 -26.26 9.06
CA TYR A 53 0.14 -27.40 9.88
C TYR A 53 1.32 -28.24 10.40
N ARG A 54 2.58 -27.95 10.00
CA ARG A 54 3.77 -28.72 10.36
C ARG A 54 3.93 -28.90 11.88
N LEU A 55 4.00 -27.81 12.65
CA LEU A 55 4.21 -27.87 14.09
C LEU A 55 3.00 -28.47 14.85
N PRO A 56 1.74 -28.08 14.58
CA PRO A 56 0.57 -28.75 15.17
C PRO A 56 0.53 -30.26 14.90
N PHE A 57 0.90 -30.67 13.68
CA PHE A 57 0.91 -32.09 13.30
C PHE A 57 2.04 -32.85 13.99
N ALA A 58 3.25 -32.28 14.09
CA ALA A 58 4.35 -32.87 14.85
C ALA A 58 3.96 -33.11 16.32
N LEU A 59 3.29 -32.14 16.93
CA LEU A 59 2.80 -32.25 18.30
C LEU A 59 1.74 -33.35 18.44
N TYR A 60 0.83 -33.49 17.47
CA TYR A 60 -0.13 -34.59 17.39
C TYR A 60 0.58 -35.97 17.34
N LEU A 61 1.62 -36.12 16.53
CA LEU A 61 2.38 -37.38 16.45
C LEU A 61 3.05 -37.72 17.78
N LEU A 62 3.69 -36.75 18.42
CA LEU A 62 4.40 -36.98 19.68
C LEU A 62 3.44 -37.31 20.83
N ARG A 63 2.37 -36.53 20.96
CA ARG A 63 1.44 -36.61 22.08
C ARG A 63 0.35 -37.64 21.83
N ASP A 64 -0.47 -37.44 20.80
CA ASP A 64 -1.69 -38.21 20.60
C ASP A 64 -1.40 -39.61 20.02
N LEU A 65 -0.34 -39.77 19.21
CA LEU A 65 0.15 -41.10 18.80
C LEU A 65 1.22 -41.67 19.74
N ASN A 66 1.50 -40.99 20.86
CA ASN A 66 2.44 -41.41 21.89
C ASN A 66 3.88 -41.69 21.38
N LEU A 67 4.28 -41.08 20.26
CA LEU A 67 5.64 -41.25 19.71
C LEU A 67 6.70 -40.52 20.54
N VAL A 68 6.32 -39.72 21.54
CA VAL A 68 7.24 -39.15 22.53
C VAL A 68 8.04 -40.24 23.28
N ASN A 69 7.47 -41.45 23.39
CA ASN A 69 8.10 -42.62 24.02
C ASN A 69 8.81 -43.54 23.01
N ASN A 70 8.73 -43.24 21.71
CA ASN A 70 9.40 -43.97 20.64
C ASN A 70 10.05 -43.00 19.63
N PRO A 71 11.17 -42.35 20.01
CA PRO A 71 11.79 -41.30 19.21
C PRO A 71 12.28 -41.80 17.84
N ASP A 72 12.72 -43.05 17.75
CA ASP A 72 13.14 -43.65 16.48
C ASP A 72 11.96 -43.80 15.52
N GLU A 73 10.78 -44.17 16.02
CA GLU A 73 9.56 -44.26 15.20
C GLU A 73 9.05 -42.88 14.78
N PHE A 74 9.12 -41.88 15.66
CA PHE A 74 8.86 -40.50 15.28
C PHE A 74 9.80 -40.05 14.15
N ASP A 75 11.11 -40.24 14.30
CA ASP A 75 12.10 -39.75 13.32
C ASP A 75 11.91 -40.41 11.95
N ASN A 76 11.60 -41.72 11.93
CA ASN A 76 11.30 -42.44 10.70
C ASN A 76 10.01 -41.94 10.03
N LEU A 77 8.94 -41.74 10.80
CA LEU A 77 7.68 -41.23 10.27
C LEU A 77 7.83 -39.79 9.79
N TRP A 78 8.49 -38.95 10.58
CA TRP A 78 8.70 -37.53 10.28
C TRP A 78 9.54 -37.34 9.01
N ALA A 79 10.57 -38.16 8.80
CA ALA A 79 11.34 -38.18 7.55
C ALA A 79 10.46 -38.50 6.32
N ILE A 80 9.49 -39.41 6.45
CA ILE A 80 8.53 -39.68 5.39
C ILE A 80 7.65 -38.44 5.14
N LEU A 81 7.15 -37.78 6.19
CA LEU A 81 6.29 -36.62 6.02
C LEU A 81 7.03 -35.41 5.43
N ILE A 82 8.29 -35.21 5.79
CA ILE A 82 9.19 -34.23 5.15
C ILE A 82 9.25 -34.47 3.64
N ASP A 83 9.57 -35.70 3.24
CA ASP A 83 9.70 -36.07 1.82
C ASP A 83 8.37 -35.92 1.06
N GLU A 84 7.29 -36.47 1.63
CA GLU A 84 6.00 -36.59 0.95
C GLU A 84 5.19 -35.29 0.94
N TRP A 85 5.32 -34.47 1.98
CA TRP A 85 4.58 -33.21 2.11
C TRP A 85 5.45 -31.99 1.80
N ASN A 86 6.74 -32.17 1.53
CA ASN A 86 7.72 -31.12 1.25
C ASN A 86 7.79 -30.10 2.39
N TRP A 87 7.87 -30.60 3.62
CA TRP A 87 8.09 -29.80 4.82
C TRP A 87 9.57 -29.72 5.15
N ASP A 88 9.99 -28.64 5.79
CA ASP A 88 11.34 -28.55 6.33
C ASP A 88 11.51 -29.50 7.53
N ALA A 89 12.74 -29.98 7.72
CA ALA A 89 13.09 -30.73 8.92
C ALA A 89 12.90 -29.87 10.18
N LEU A 90 12.56 -30.50 11.30
CA LEU A 90 12.56 -29.80 12.59
C LEU A 90 14.01 -29.50 12.95
N ASP A 91 14.32 -28.25 13.26
CA ASP A 91 15.62 -27.95 13.82
C ASP A 91 15.76 -28.54 15.23
N PRO A 92 17.00 -28.69 15.75
CA PRO A 92 17.21 -29.32 17.06
C PRO A 92 16.50 -28.62 18.22
N GLN A 93 16.33 -27.29 18.16
CA GLN A 93 15.68 -26.51 19.22
C GLN A 93 14.16 -26.67 19.15
N GLU A 94 13.57 -26.49 17.96
CA GLU A 94 12.15 -26.75 17.72
C GLU A 94 11.74 -28.15 18.16
N ARG A 95 12.60 -29.14 17.87
CA ARG A 95 12.40 -30.53 18.28
C ARG A 95 12.36 -30.67 19.80
N GLU A 96 13.32 -30.10 20.52
CA GLU A 96 13.37 -30.19 21.99
C GLU A 96 12.15 -29.51 22.62
N ASP A 97 11.75 -28.35 22.10
CA ASP A 97 10.58 -27.60 22.57
C ASP A 97 9.28 -28.40 22.38
N LEU A 98 9.13 -29.08 21.23
CA LEU A 98 7.98 -29.97 20.98
C LEU A 98 7.97 -31.18 21.92
N TRP A 99 9.12 -31.79 22.21
CA TRP A 99 9.22 -32.90 23.17
C TRP A 99 8.87 -32.48 24.59
N HIS A 100 9.37 -31.31 24.99
CA HIS A 100 9.07 -30.74 26.29
C HIS A 100 7.56 -30.46 26.40
N LYS A 101 6.97 -29.82 25.39
CA LYS A 101 5.53 -29.54 25.35
C LYS A 101 4.68 -30.82 25.37
N ALA A 102 5.06 -31.84 24.60
CA ALA A 102 4.36 -33.13 24.57
C ALA A 102 4.40 -33.88 25.90
N ARG A 103 5.44 -33.66 26.73
CA ARG A 103 5.57 -34.28 28.07
C ARG A 103 4.85 -33.51 29.17
N GLN A 104 4.75 -32.19 29.04
CA GLN A 104 4.20 -31.32 30.09
C GLN A 104 2.67 -31.29 30.10
N GLU A 105 2.02 -31.41 28.95
CA GLU A 105 0.57 -31.46 28.87
C GLU A 105 0.07 -32.86 29.26
N THR A 106 -0.19 -33.09 30.55
CA THR A 106 -1.10 -34.17 30.98
C THR A 106 -2.44 -33.93 30.31
N ASP A 107 -2.92 -34.93 29.55
CA ASP A 107 -4.09 -34.83 28.69
C ASP A 107 -5.29 -34.19 29.43
N PRO A 108 -5.65 -32.92 29.11
CA PRO A 108 -6.79 -32.25 29.73
C PRO A 108 -8.10 -33.01 29.48
N TRP A 109 -8.13 -33.83 28.42
CA TRP A 109 -9.28 -34.66 28.08
C TRP A 109 -9.29 -36.01 28.80
N ALA A 110 -8.16 -36.55 29.27
CA ALA A 110 -8.18 -37.72 30.14
C ALA A 110 -8.88 -37.40 31.47
N GLU A 111 -8.71 -36.17 31.98
CA GLU A 111 -9.47 -35.66 33.13
C GLU A 111 -10.96 -35.44 32.78
N ALA A 112 -11.27 -34.83 31.63
CA ALA A 112 -12.66 -34.62 31.21
C ALA A 112 -13.41 -35.93 30.89
N GLN A 113 -12.75 -36.92 30.30
CA GLN A 113 -13.30 -38.23 29.97
C GLN A 113 -13.46 -39.08 31.23
N ALA A 114 -12.53 -39.03 32.18
CA ALA A 114 -12.67 -39.67 33.49
C ALA A 114 -13.84 -39.07 34.31
N ILE A 115 -14.15 -37.78 34.13
CA ILE A 115 -15.34 -37.13 34.71
C ILE A 115 -16.61 -37.66 34.03
N VAL A 116 -16.63 -37.79 32.70
CA VAL A 116 -17.80 -38.31 31.96
C VAL A 116 -18.05 -39.78 32.24
N ASP A 117 -17.01 -40.60 32.31
CA ASP A 117 -17.11 -42.04 32.59
C ASP A 117 -17.40 -42.31 34.07
N GLY A 118 -16.95 -41.44 34.98
CA GLY A 118 -17.28 -41.50 36.42
C GLY A 118 -18.72 -41.11 36.76
N VAL A 119 -19.39 -40.34 35.91
CA VAL A 119 -20.81 -39.95 36.08
C VAL A 119 -21.77 -41.07 35.68
N ASN A 120 -21.37 -42.00 34.81
CA ASN A 120 -22.22 -43.09 34.32
C ASN A 120 -22.10 -44.41 35.13
N GLY A 121 -21.32 -44.42 36.22
CA GLY A 121 -20.97 -45.63 36.97
C GLY A 121 -21.78 -45.95 38.24
N ASN A 122 -22.83 -45.19 38.58
CA ASN A 122 -23.65 -45.44 39.78
C ASN A 122 -25.15 -45.40 39.45
N GLY A 123 -25.82 -46.54 39.54
CA GLY A 123 -27.28 -46.63 39.47
C GLY A 123 -27.78 -48.05 39.23
N ASP A 124 -27.76 -48.86 40.29
CA ASP A 124 -28.48 -50.13 40.41
C ASP A 124 -30.01 -49.92 40.42
N ASP A 125 -30.73 -50.92 39.90
CA ASP A 125 -32.02 -51.49 40.31
C ASP A 125 -33.22 -50.59 40.70
N GLU A 126 -34.29 -50.65 39.90
CA GLU A 126 -35.74 -50.80 40.22
C GLU A 126 -36.51 -50.64 38.88
N ASP A 127 -36.96 -51.71 38.23
CA ASP A 127 -38.24 -52.45 38.39
C ASP A 127 -39.53 -51.64 38.11
N ASP A 128 -40.46 -52.31 37.44
CA ASP A 128 -41.84 -51.98 37.06
C ASP A 128 -42.13 -51.12 35.81
N GLY A 129 -42.71 -51.78 34.79
CA GLY A 129 -44.11 -51.49 34.44
C GLY A 129 -44.43 -50.89 33.05
N ASP A 130 -44.71 -51.80 32.11
CA ASP A 130 -45.89 -51.84 31.22
C ASP A 130 -46.19 -50.78 30.13
N ASP A 131 -46.51 -51.35 28.95
CA ASP A 131 -47.45 -50.91 27.89
C ASP A 131 -47.07 -49.67 27.04
N GLU A 132 -47.22 -49.62 25.71
CA GLU A 132 -48.00 -50.40 24.75
C GLU A 132 -47.56 -50.00 23.32
N GLU A 133 -47.81 -50.90 22.37
CA GLU A 133 -48.09 -50.67 20.93
C GLU A 133 -46.98 -50.26 19.93
N ASN A 134 -46.35 -51.32 19.44
CA ASN A 134 -45.94 -51.57 18.06
C ASN A 134 -47.15 -51.62 17.08
N PRO A 135 -47.00 -51.30 15.79
CA PRO A 135 -46.96 -52.41 14.83
C PRO A 135 -45.98 -52.24 13.65
N GLN A 136 -45.02 -53.18 13.57
CA GLN A 136 -44.75 -54.15 12.48
C GLN A 136 -45.67 -54.04 11.24
N ALA A 137 -45.25 -54.33 10.01
CA ALA A 137 -44.00 -54.85 9.45
C ALA A 137 -44.14 -54.91 7.92
N HIS A 138 -43.05 -55.38 7.29
CA HIS A 138 -43.01 -56.18 6.06
C HIS A 138 -43.14 -55.48 4.68
N VAL A 139 -42.41 -55.87 3.62
CA VAL A 139 -41.19 -56.69 3.40
C VAL A 139 -40.92 -56.69 1.88
N ASP A 140 -39.64 -56.81 1.49
CA ASP A 140 -39.11 -57.40 0.23
C ASP A 140 -39.52 -56.80 -1.12
N ASP A 141 -38.82 -56.94 -2.25
CA ASP A 141 -37.49 -57.36 -2.70
C ASP A 141 -37.56 -57.26 -4.25
N ALA A 142 -36.42 -57.38 -4.92
CA ALA A 142 -36.24 -57.81 -6.30
C ALA A 142 -36.22 -56.76 -7.43
N SER A 143 -34.98 -56.52 -7.86
CA SER A 143 -34.50 -56.32 -9.23
C SER A 143 -35.15 -57.22 -10.29
N GLU A 144 -35.41 -56.69 -11.50
CA GLU A 144 -34.83 -57.17 -12.78
C GLU A 144 -35.53 -56.58 -14.04
N ARG A 145 -34.69 -56.27 -15.05
CA ARG A 145 -34.93 -56.20 -16.52
C ARG A 145 -35.65 -54.99 -17.16
N GLY A 146 -34.97 -54.43 -18.16
CA GLY A 146 -35.60 -53.69 -19.26
C GLY A 146 -34.61 -52.97 -20.18
N VAL A 147 -34.40 -53.52 -21.38
CA VAL A 147 -33.43 -53.12 -22.41
C VAL A 147 -34.03 -52.10 -23.40
N SER A 148 -33.36 -50.93 -23.60
CA SER A 148 -33.17 -50.10 -24.84
C SER A 148 -34.40 -49.66 -25.71
N PRO A 149 -34.29 -48.80 -26.76
CA PRO A 149 -33.17 -47.95 -27.23
C PRO A 149 -33.58 -46.54 -27.81
N VAL A 150 -32.60 -45.81 -28.38
CA VAL A 150 -32.66 -44.78 -29.47
C VAL A 150 -33.19 -43.37 -29.15
N ALA A 151 -32.31 -42.35 -29.26
CA ALA A 151 -32.31 -41.38 -30.38
C ALA A 151 -31.29 -40.24 -30.16
N GLN A 152 -30.42 -40.07 -31.16
CA GLN A 152 -29.56 -38.91 -31.38
C GLN A 152 -30.41 -37.70 -31.86
N ALA A 153 -30.01 -36.49 -31.49
CA ALA A 153 -30.38 -35.28 -32.22
C ALA A 153 -29.21 -34.29 -32.24
N GLU A 154 -28.75 -34.03 -33.46
CA GLU A 154 -27.79 -32.99 -33.88
C GLU A 154 -28.44 -31.58 -33.93
N PRO A 155 -27.65 -30.50 -34.05
CA PRO A 155 -28.10 -29.13 -33.82
C PRO A 155 -28.72 -28.49 -35.08
N VAL A 156 -29.74 -27.65 -34.86
CA VAL A 156 -30.37 -26.84 -35.91
C VAL A 156 -29.89 -25.39 -35.80
N ALA A 157 -29.22 -24.94 -36.87
CA ALA A 157 -28.95 -23.54 -37.14
C ALA A 157 -30.26 -22.77 -37.36
N SER A 158 -30.35 -21.55 -36.81
CA SER A 158 -31.35 -20.58 -37.25
C SER A 158 -30.72 -19.21 -37.50
N THR A 159 -30.73 -18.87 -38.78
CA THR A 159 -30.52 -17.55 -39.34
C THR A 159 -31.76 -16.70 -39.05
N THR A 160 -31.61 -15.46 -38.58
CA THR A 160 -32.70 -14.48 -38.67
C THR A 160 -32.13 -13.12 -39.07
N GLN A 161 -32.51 -12.71 -40.29
CA GLN A 161 -32.38 -11.36 -40.81
C GLN A 161 -33.35 -10.42 -40.06
N ALA A 162 -32.89 -9.23 -39.71
CA ALA A 162 -33.77 -8.09 -39.44
C ALA A 162 -33.28 -6.88 -40.25
N GLN A 163 -34.11 -6.50 -41.22
CA GLN A 163 -34.04 -5.25 -41.98
C GLN A 163 -34.72 -4.13 -41.17
N GLY A 164 -34.18 -2.91 -41.25
CA GLY A 164 -34.83 -1.68 -40.74
C GLY A 164 -33.89 -0.49 -40.88
N LEU A 165 -33.80 0.10 -42.07
CA LEU A 165 -34.45 1.37 -42.46
C LEU A 165 -33.87 2.61 -41.77
N LEU A 166 -32.95 3.25 -42.49
CA LEU A 166 -32.53 4.66 -42.34
C LEU A 166 -33.66 5.61 -42.76
N PRO A 167 -33.67 6.85 -42.22
CA PRO A 167 -34.10 8.01 -42.98
C PRO A 167 -32.96 9.01 -43.15
N SER A 168 -32.64 9.25 -44.42
CA SER A 168 -31.89 10.40 -44.93
C SER A 168 -32.75 11.67 -44.82
N TRP A 169 -32.18 12.76 -44.31
CA TRP A 169 -32.72 14.11 -44.53
C TRP A 169 -31.63 15.06 -45.00
N SER A 170 -32.07 15.91 -45.92
CA SER A 170 -31.35 16.62 -46.95
C SER A 170 -31.02 18.07 -46.60
N THR A 171 -30.00 18.57 -47.29
CA THR A 171 -29.63 19.96 -47.56
C THR A 171 -30.83 20.87 -47.89
N VAL A 172 -30.95 22.04 -47.23
CA VAL A 172 -31.55 23.27 -47.79
C VAL A 172 -30.90 24.51 -47.15
N GLN A 173 -30.35 25.38 -48.01
CA GLN A 173 -29.99 26.78 -47.73
C GLN A 173 -31.24 27.67 -47.69
N PHE A 174 -31.27 28.74 -46.89
CA PHE A 174 -31.64 30.10 -47.33
C PHE A 174 -31.38 31.13 -46.22
N ALA A 175 -30.95 32.31 -46.66
CA ALA A 175 -30.56 33.48 -45.88
C ALA A 175 -31.75 34.44 -45.57
N VAL A 176 -31.44 35.52 -44.83
CA VAL A 176 -31.97 36.91 -44.92
C VAL A 176 -32.71 37.49 -43.66
N VAL A 177 -31.95 38.36 -42.96
CA VAL A 177 -32.24 39.76 -42.49
C VAL A 177 -33.17 40.05 -41.30
N GLY A 178 -32.66 40.90 -40.39
CA GLY A 178 -33.44 41.89 -39.61
C GLY A 178 -32.87 42.18 -38.20
N LEU A 179 -31.77 42.93 -38.02
CA LEU A 179 -31.71 44.39 -37.78
C LEU A 179 -32.09 44.84 -36.34
N LEU A 180 -31.10 45.24 -35.53
CA LEU A 180 -31.22 46.42 -34.65
C LEU A 180 -29.85 47.01 -34.26
N LEU A 181 -29.78 48.33 -34.42
CA LEU A 181 -28.67 49.28 -34.25
C LEU A 181 -28.50 49.74 -32.78
N ILE A 182 -27.29 50.25 -32.47
CA ILE A 182 -26.89 51.45 -31.68
C ILE A 182 -25.52 51.13 -31.00
N VAL A 183 -24.37 51.48 -31.59
CA VAL A 183 -23.60 52.75 -31.52
C VAL A 183 -23.30 53.23 -30.08
N VAL A 184 -22.02 53.22 -29.66
CA VAL A 184 -21.21 54.41 -29.31
C VAL A 184 -19.72 54.01 -29.23
N VAL A 185 -18.90 54.82 -29.90
CA VAL A 185 -17.44 54.82 -30.00
C VAL A 185 -16.82 55.55 -28.80
N GLY A 186 -15.65 55.11 -28.32
CA GLY A 186 -14.86 55.86 -27.33
C GLY A 186 -13.40 55.41 -27.23
N PHE A 187 -12.57 55.92 -28.12
CA PHE A 187 -11.10 55.91 -28.10
C PHE A 187 -10.54 56.58 -26.83
N PHE A 188 -9.51 56.00 -26.19
CA PHE A 188 -8.49 56.78 -25.48
C PHE A 188 -7.10 56.19 -25.68
N ALA A 189 -6.23 57.03 -26.22
CA ALA A 189 -4.82 56.80 -26.46
C ALA A 189 -3.97 57.10 -25.20
N LEU A 190 -2.90 56.34 -25.04
CA LEU A 190 -1.82 56.52 -24.08
C LEU A 190 -0.92 57.69 -24.49
N THR A 191 -0.56 58.57 -23.54
CA THR A 191 0.74 59.26 -23.51
C THR A 191 1.19 59.52 -22.06
N PRO A 192 2.51 59.55 -21.78
CA PRO A 192 3.08 59.62 -20.43
C PRO A 192 3.46 61.05 -20.04
N GLN A 193 3.50 61.35 -18.73
CA GLN A 193 4.20 62.54 -18.22
C GLN A 193 5.08 62.25 -17.00
N THR A 194 6.33 62.62 -17.18
CA THR A 194 7.39 62.92 -16.22
C THR A 194 7.07 64.17 -15.40
N GLY A 195 7.55 64.26 -14.15
CA GLY A 195 7.66 65.52 -13.44
C GLY A 195 8.07 65.41 -11.97
N GLU A 196 9.35 65.63 -11.68
CA GLU A 196 9.84 66.10 -10.37
C GLU A 196 9.18 67.45 -10.01
N GLN A 197 8.87 67.70 -8.73
CA GLN A 197 9.47 68.82 -7.96
C GLN A 197 8.97 68.94 -6.48
N TRP A 198 9.94 68.96 -5.57
CA TRP A 198 10.14 69.70 -4.30
C TRP A 198 8.99 70.54 -3.68
N ALA A 199 8.67 70.31 -2.40
CA ALA A 199 8.59 71.35 -1.34
C ALA A 199 8.36 70.76 0.07
N VAL A 200 9.05 71.36 1.04
CA VAL A 200 9.07 71.10 2.49
C VAL A 200 8.05 72.01 3.21
N TRP A 201 7.48 71.55 4.35
CA TRP A 201 7.31 72.26 5.67
C TRP A 201 6.10 71.74 6.51
N THR A 202 6.43 70.92 7.53
CA THR A 202 5.94 70.74 8.94
C THR A 202 4.56 71.20 9.45
N PHE A 203 3.89 70.36 10.29
CA PHE A 203 3.74 70.46 11.78
C PHE A 203 2.79 69.34 12.34
N PRO A 204 2.68 69.09 13.67
CA PRO A 204 2.77 67.75 14.28
C PRO A 204 1.42 67.10 14.64
N GLY A 205 1.39 65.76 14.64
CA GLY A 205 0.32 64.93 15.20
C GLY A 205 0.92 63.88 16.15
N PRO A 206 0.17 63.45 17.18
CA PRO A 206 0.73 62.96 18.44
C PRO A 206 1.48 61.64 18.29
N THR A 207 2.58 61.54 19.01
CA THR A 207 3.34 60.33 19.28
C THR A 207 2.39 59.27 19.85
N ALA A 208 1.92 58.36 19.01
CA ALA A 208 1.44 57.07 19.47
C ALA A 208 2.68 56.30 19.92
N THR A 209 2.91 56.30 21.23
CA THR A 209 3.76 55.30 21.88
C THR A 209 3.25 53.93 21.44
N ALA A 210 3.99 53.27 20.55
CA ALA A 210 3.85 51.85 20.33
C ALA A 210 4.12 51.19 21.67
N THR A 211 3.07 50.74 22.35
CA THR A 211 3.19 49.83 23.45
C THR A 211 3.72 48.54 22.83
N ASP A 212 5.01 48.28 23.02
CA ASP A 212 5.57 46.94 22.82
C ASP A 212 4.78 46.01 23.73
N THR A 213 3.78 45.34 23.16
CA THR A 213 3.12 44.21 23.80
C THR A 213 4.17 43.12 23.84
N LEU A 214 4.95 43.07 24.92
CA LEU A 214 5.80 41.94 25.25
C LEU A 214 4.93 40.69 25.17
N THR A 215 5.07 39.93 24.09
CA THR A 215 4.52 38.58 23.97
C THR A 215 5.21 37.77 25.06
N ALA A 216 4.53 37.64 26.20
CA ALA A 216 4.98 36.81 27.29
C ALA A 216 5.26 35.42 26.72
N THR A 217 6.50 34.97 26.84
CA THR A 217 6.84 33.59 26.47
C THR A 217 5.95 32.68 27.30
N PRO A 218 5.16 31.78 26.68
CA PRO A 218 4.27 30.91 27.43
C PRO A 218 5.08 30.14 28.47
N ALA A 219 4.63 30.17 29.71
CA ALA A 219 5.29 29.48 30.81
C ALA A 219 5.36 27.98 30.46
N ARG A 220 6.57 27.45 30.30
CA ARG A 220 6.76 26.00 30.15
C ARG A 220 6.48 25.35 31.49
N VAL A 221 5.57 24.38 31.50
CA VAL A 221 5.44 23.45 32.62
C VAL A 221 6.66 22.54 32.56
N SER A 222 7.63 22.73 33.46
CA SER A 222 8.84 21.90 33.46
C SER A 222 8.50 20.54 34.05
N LEU A 223 8.25 19.56 33.19
CA LEU A 223 8.30 18.17 33.57
C LEU A 223 9.77 17.74 33.77
N ARG A 224 10.03 16.94 34.81
CA ARG A 224 11.34 16.30 35.05
C ARG A 224 11.26 14.85 34.55
N ASN A 225 12.38 14.19 34.27
CA ASN A 225 12.39 12.76 33.89
C ASN A 225 11.32 12.34 32.84
N VAL A 226 11.15 13.13 31.78
CA VAL A 226 10.07 12.96 30.79
C VAL A 226 10.30 11.87 29.77
N GLY A 227 11.56 11.62 29.45
CA GLY A 227 12.03 10.51 28.62
C GLY A 227 12.76 9.47 29.46
N PHE A 228 12.43 9.35 30.75
CA PHE A 228 12.98 8.32 31.64
C PHE A 228 14.52 8.29 31.82
N GLU A 229 15.21 9.33 31.34
CA GLU A 229 16.67 9.49 31.37
C GLU A 229 17.30 9.51 32.77
N ALA A 230 16.51 9.59 33.85
CA ALA A 230 17.00 9.41 35.21
C ALA A 230 17.33 7.94 35.55
N GLY A 231 16.88 6.99 34.73
CA GLY A 231 17.06 5.55 35.01
C GLY A 231 16.07 5.02 36.06
N ASP A 232 14.98 5.75 36.35
CA ASP A 232 13.97 5.37 37.34
C ASP A 232 12.55 5.86 36.97
N LEU A 233 11.56 5.35 37.72
CA LEU A 233 10.13 5.71 37.60
C LEU A 233 9.64 6.55 38.79
N SER A 234 10.53 7.21 39.53
CA SER A 234 10.18 7.86 40.81
C SER A 234 9.14 8.99 40.72
N GLU A 235 8.94 9.55 39.53
CA GLU A 235 7.95 10.61 39.25
C GLU A 235 6.69 10.09 38.54
N TRP A 236 6.59 8.76 38.36
CA TRP A 236 5.50 8.08 37.67
C TRP A 236 4.78 7.14 38.62
N GLU A 237 3.47 7.02 38.46
CA GLU A 237 2.66 6.07 39.21
C GLU A 237 2.00 5.09 38.25
N ILE A 238 2.14 3.80 38.53
CA ILE A 238 1.47 2.73 37.79
C ILE A 238 0.25 2.31 38.59
N VAL A 239 -0.94 2.55 38.02
CA VAL A 239 -2.21 2.17 38.63
C VAL A 239 -2.47 0.70 38.30
N GLY A 240 -2.49 -0.13 39.33
CA GLY A 240 -2.55 -1.59 39.19
C GLY A 240 -1.16 -2.23 39.08
N GLU A 241 -0.14 -1.66 39.71
CA GLU A 241 1.26 -2.10 39.63
C GLU A 241 1.48 -3.62 39.76
N ALA A 242 0.76 -4.31 40.65
CA ALA A 242 0.89 -5.77 40.81
C ALA A 242 0.49 -6.59 39.56
N HIS A 243 -0.16 -5.94 38.60
CA HIS A 243 -0.73 -6.50 37.39
C HIS A 243 -0.09 -5.92 36.12
N CYS A 244 0.79 -4.93 36.28
CA CYS A 244 1.57 -4.35 35.20
C CYS A 244 3.01 -4.85 35.31
N VAL A 245 3.63 -5.18 34.18
CA VAL A 245 5.09 -5.36 34.11
C VAL A 245 5.67 -4.11 33.49
N ALA A 246 6.42 -3.35 34.29
CA ALA A 246 7.04 -2.11 33.86
C ALA A 246 8.56 -2.27 33.88
N ASP A 247 9.17 -2.26 32.70
CA ASP A 247 10.60 -2.39 32.52
C ASP A 247 11.17 -1.12 31.90
N LEU A 248 12.22 -0.58 32.51
CA LEU A 248 12.96 0.51 31.91
C LEU A 248 14.06 -0.07 31.01
N ILE A 249 13.97 0.20 29.72
CA ILE A 249 14.87 -0.36 28.71
C ILE A 249 15.96 0.67 28.37
N GLU A 250 17.22 0.26 28.42
CA GLU A 250 18.38 1.07 28.02
C GLU A 250 18.80 0.71 26.59
N ASP A 251 18.23 1.39 25.60
CA ASP A 251 18.60 1.22 24.19
C ASP A 251 18.44 2.53 23.41
N SER A 252 19.54 3.28 23.27
CA SER A 252 19.55 4.55 22.54
C SER A 252 19.35 4.41 21.02
N ALA A 253 19.50 3.20 20.46
CA ALA A 253 19.20 3.00 19.04
C ALA A 253 17.69 2.92 18.79
N LEU A 254 16.95 2.60 19.85
CA LEU A 254 15.53 2.29 19.81
C LEU A 254 14.68 3.35 20.51
N ALA A 255 15.21 4.02 21.54
CA ALA A 255 14.56 5.12 22.24
C ALA A 255 14.18 6.27 21.28
N GLN A 256 13.08 6.96 21.57
CA GLN A 256 12.67 8.12 20.78
C GLN A 256 13.56 9.33 21.05
N ASP A 257 13.96 9.52 22.30
CA ASP A 257 14.95 10.51 22.71
C ASP A 257 15.88 9.90 23.78
N GLY A 258 17.13 10.33 23.81
CA GLY A 258 18.06 9.89 24.84
C GLY A 258 18.44 8.40 24.75
N ARG A 259 18.35 7.70 25.89
CA ARG A 259 18.82 6.32 26.06
C ARG A 259 17.76 5.39 26.65
N TYR A 260 16.86 5.92 27.45
CA TYR A 260 15.91 5.12 28.20
C TYR A 260 14.50 5.31 27.65
N PHE A 261 13.71 4.25 27.67
CA PHE A 261 12.27 4.32 27.49
C PHE A 261 11.57 3.30 28.40
N LEU A 262 10.29 3.53 28.67
CA LEU A 262 9.49 2.65 29.51
C LEU A 262 8.76 1.63 28.64
N SER A 263 8.98 0.34 28.87
CA SER A 263 8.15 -0.75 28.35
C SER A 263 7.12 -1.15 29.40
N LEU A 264 5.83 -1.04 29.06
CA LEU A 264 4.72 -1.29 29.97
C LEU A 264 3.80 -2.38 29.40
N THR A 265 3.82 -3.55 30.04
CA THR A 265 2.99 -4.70 29.66
C THR A 265 1.82 -4.87 30.60
N ARG A 266 0.62 -4.99 30.03
CA ARG A 266 -0.61 -5.31 30.75
C ARG A 266 -0.68 -6.81 31.04
N ALA A 267 -0.27 -7.26 32.23
CA ALA A 267 -0.25 -8.71 32.55
C ALA A 267 -1.63 -9.29 32.82
N ASP A 268 -2.60 -8.48 33.26
CA ASP A 268 -4.03 -8.82 33.32
C ASP A 268 -4.93 -7.56 33.31
N GLU A 269 -6.24 -7.75 33.51
CA GLU A 269 -7.23 -6.69 33.43
C GLU A 269 -7.07 -5.59 34.49
N GLU A 270 -6.44 -5.89 35.64
CA GLU A 270 -6.25 -4.97 36.77
C GLU A 270 -5.07 -4.01 36.57
N CYS A 271 -4.26 -4.19 35.53
CA CYS A 271 -3.31 -3.18 35.07
C CYS A 271 -4.05 -2.11 34.25
N ILE A 272 -4.14 -0.91 34.81
CA ILE A 272 -5.09 0.12 34.37
C ILE A 272 -4.38 1.23 33.59
N SER A 273 -3.41 1.90 34.21
CA SER A 273 -2.81 3.11 33.64
C SER A 273 -1.42 3.44 34.17
N LEU A 274 -0.72 4.26 33.39
CA LEU A 274 0.47 4.99 33.80
C LEU A 274 0.09 6.47 33.95
N ARG A 275 0.34 7.07 35.10
CA ARG A 275 -0.02 8.48 35.34
C ARG A 275 1.09 9.28 35.98
N ARG A 276 0.95 10.59 35.80
CA ARG A 276 1.84 11.58 36.40
C ARG A 276 1.10 12.84 36.77
N ASP A 277 1.42 13.31 37.96
CA ASP A 277 0.82 14.46 38.61
C ASP A 277 1.72 15.69 38.49
N MET A 278 1.10 16.85 38.23
CA MET A 278 1.75 18.13 38.08
C MET A 278 1.03 19.19 38.89
N LEU A 279 1.81 19.96 39.65
CA LEU A 279 1.33 21.11 40.37
C LEU A 279 1.67 22.37 39.58
N ASN A 280 0.65 23.04 39.07
CA ASN A 280 0.79 24.32 38.40
C ASN A 280 -0.50 25.15 38.54
N GLU A 281 -0.35 26.47 38.60
CA GLU A 281 -1.50 27.39 38.59
C GLU A 281 -1.72 27.85 37.15
N LEU A 282 -2.88 27.48 36.57
CA LEU A 282 -3.30 27.96 35.26
C LEU A 282 -4.60 28.76 35.38
N SER A 283 -4.74 29.75 34.50
CA SER A 283 -5.86 30.68 34.49
C SER A 283 -7.03 30.14 33.66
N VAL A 284 -8.24 30.62 33.98
CA VAL A 284 -9.43 30.36 33.16
C VAL A 284 -9.20 30.83 31.72
N GLY A 285 -9.53 29.99 30.75
CA GLY A 285 -9.32 30.25 29.33
C GLY A 285 -7.98 29.76 28.78
N ASP A 286 -7.04 29.32 29.62
CA ASP A 286 -5.83 28.68 29.16
C ASP A 286 -6.14 27.31 28.51
N THR A 287 -5.35 26.93 27.52
CA THR A 287 -5.31 25.57 26.99
C THR A 287 -4.11 24.83 27.54
N VAL A 288 -4.24 23.54 27.78
CA VAL A 288 -3.14 22.66 28.17
C VAL A 288 -3.12 21.47 27.24
N THR A 289 -2.02 21.29 26.53
CA THR A 289 -1.79 20.10 25.70
C THR A 289 -0.85 19.17 26.44
N TYR A 290 -1.22 17.89 26.50
CA TYR A 290 -0.37 16.79 26.97
C TYR A 290 -0.07 15.88 25.79
N ALA A 291 1.20 15.55 25.60
CA ALA A 291 1.69 14.67 24.56
C ALA A 291 2.69 13.66 25.12
N LEU A 292 2.79 12.50 24.50
CA LEU A 292 3.86 11.54 24.72
C LEU A 292 4.14 10.77 23.43
N TRP A 293 5.32 10.18 23.33
CA TRP A 293 5.62 9.23 22.28
C TRP A 293 5.34 7.82 22.77
N ALA A 294 4.60 7.06 21.98
CA ALA A 294 4.28 5.68 22.25
C ALA A 294 4.51 4.81 21.01
N ARG A 295 4.81 3.54 21.22
CA ARG A 295 4.77 2.51 20.18
C ARG A 295 4.40 1.16 20.77
N SER A 296 3.93 0.25 19.92
CA SER A 296 3.65 -1.12 20.33
C SER A 296 4.87 -2.01 20.13
N ALA A 297 5.31 -2.69 21.21
CA ALA A 297 6.51 -3.53 21.17
C ALA A 297 6.32 -4.83 20.38
N ASN A 298 5.07 -5.29 20.20
CA ASN A 298 4.75 -6.57 19.56
C ASN A 298 4.25 -6.41 18.11
N LEU A 299 4.52 -5.25 17.50
CA LEU A 299 4.09 -4.85 16.16
C LEU A 299 2.56 -4.86 15.89
N ARG A 300 1.73 -5.14 16.91
CA ARG A 300 0.27 -5.11 16.80
C ARG A 300 -0.25 -3.74 17.23
N PRO A 301 -1.18 -3.11 16.51
CA PRO A 301 -1.82 -1.89 16.99
C PRO A 301 -2.50 -2.10 18.34
N GLN A 302 -2.17 -1.29 19.34
CA GLN A 302 -2.70 -1.41 20.70
C GLN A 302 -3.58 -0.21 21.04
N PRO A 303 -4.84 -0.41 21.46
CA PRO A 303 -5.69 0.70 21.85
C PRO A 303 -5.18 1.29 23.17
N ALA A 304 -4.98 2.60 23.17
CA ALA A 304 -4.62 3.38 24.35
C ALA A 304 -5.52 4.62 24.45
N GLU A 305 -5.73 5.11 25.67
CA GLU A 305 -6.43 6.37 25.89
C GLU A 305 -5.53 7.33 26.67
N LEU A 306 -5.14 8.42 26.02
CA LEU A 306 -4.39 9.50 26.65
C LEU A 306 -5.37 10.51 27.23
N VAL A 307 -5.30 10.71 28.55
CA VAL A 307 -6.19 11.60 29.30
C VAL A 307 -5.37 12.68 29.98
N ILE A 308 -5.89 13.91 29.93
CA ILE A 308 -5.45 14.99 30.81
C ILE A 308 -6.59 15.31 31.77
N TRP A 309 -6.28 15.31 33.07
CA TRP A 309 -7.20 15.70 34.13
C TRP A 309 -6.79 17.05 34.70
N ALA A 310 -7.76 17.87 35.10
CA ALA A 310 -7.55 19.08 35.87
C ALA A 310 -8.41 19.08 37.13
N GLY A 311 -7.81 19.51 38.24
CA GLY A 311 -8.44 19.48 39.54
C GLY A 311 -7.88 20.51 40.52
N ALA A 312 -8.41 20.45 41.74
CA ALA A 312 -7.87 21.18 42.88
C ALA A 312 -7.38 20.19 43.94
N TYR A 313 -6.25 20.51 44.57
CA TYR A 313 -5.77 19.74 45.71
C TYR A 313 -6.31 20.38 46.99
N THR A 314 -7.19 19.70 47.70
CA THR A 314 -7.69 20.18 49.00
C THR A 314 -7.11 19.34 50.13
N GLN A 315 -6.71 19.99 51.24
CA GLN A 315 -6.18 19.26 52.40
C GLN A 315 -7.19 18.29 53.02
N GLU A 316 -8.51 18.53 52.85
CA GLU A 316 -9.56 17.74 53.49
C GLU A 316 -10.08 16.58 52.63
N GLN A 317 -10.07 16.69 51.30
CA GLN A 317 -10.67 15.69 50.41
C GLN A 317 -9.66 15.02 49.47
N GLY A 318 -8.41 15.46 49.44
CA GLY A 318 -7.41 14.99 48.48
C GLY A 318 -7.64 15.60 47.10
N GLU A 319 -7.49 14.79 46.07
CA GLU A 319 -7.67 15.18 44.66
C GLU A 319 -9.15 15.35 44.33
N ASP A 320 -9.56 16.57 44.02
CA ASP A 320 -10.89 16.86 43.48
C ASP A 320 -10.76 17.11 41.96
N ILE A 321 -11.06 16.06 41.18
CA ILE A 321 -10.98 16.07 39.72
C ILE A 321 -12.29 16.64 39.17
N HIS A 322 -12.19 17.65 38.31
CA HIS A 322 -13.37 18.38 37.83
C HIS A 322 -13.53 18.40 36.32
N LEU A 323 -12.43 18.29 35.58
CA LEU A 323 -12.43 18.42 34.14
C LEU A 323 -11.42 17.44 33.53
N ASN A 324 -11.75 16.88 32.37
CA ASN A 324 -10.83 16.09 31.59
C ASN A 324 -10.99 16.33 30.09
N ALA A 325 -9.97 15.93 29.35
CA ALA A 325 -10.04 15.70 27.92
C ALA A 325 -9.31 14.38 27.65
N SER A 326 -9.86 13.55 26.77
CA SER A 326 -9.23 12.30 26.38
C SER A 326 -9.12 12.16 24.87
N ASN A 327 -8.11 11.41 24.46
CA ASN A 327 -7.90 10.99 23.08
C ASN A 327 -7.64 9.48 23.07
N THR A 328 -8.54 8.72 22.44
CA THR A 328 -8.33 7.28 22.22
C THR A 328 -7.62 7.08 20.90
N VAL A 329 -6.49 6.38 20.94
CA VAL A 329 -5.62 6.15 19.79
C VAL A 329 -5.31 4.67 19.68
N LEU A 330 -5.04 4.21 18.46
CA LEU A 330 -4.37 2.94 18.24
C LEU A 330 -2.87 3.24 18.12
N VAL A 331 -2.09 2.73 19.06
CA VAL A 331 -0.63 2.86 19.09
C VAL A 331 -0.07 1.80 18.16
N ASP A 332 0.47 2.24 17.03
CA ASP A 332 0.96 1.34 15.99
C ASP A 332 2.26 0.63 16.38
N GLY A 333 2.53 -0.48 15.67
CA GLY A 333 3.75 -1.27 15.79
C GLY A 333 4.96 -0.63 15.11
N GLY A 334 6.16 -0.87 15.65
CA GLY A 334 7.45 -0.68 14.95
C GLY A 334 8.08 0.70 15.09
N ASP A 335 7.28 1.77 15.08
CA ASP A 335 7.78 3.14 15.12
C ASP A 335 7.13 3.96 16.23
N TRP A 336 7.87 4.94 16.73
CA TRP A 336 7.33 5.94 17.67
C TRP A 336 6.27 6.84 17.03
N GLN A 337 5.14 6.94 17.73
CA GLN A 337 4.02 7.80 17.39
C GLN A 337 3.81 8.82 18.51
N CYS A 338 3.73 10.10 18.16
CA CYS A 338 3.35 11.12 19.13
C CYS A 338 1.83 11.14 19.26
N ILE A 339 1.33 10.95 20.47
CA ILE A 339 -0.09 11.00 20.81
C ILE A 339 -0.31 12.18 21.75
N GLU A 340 -1.40 12.94 21.54
CA GLU A 340 -1.69 14.12 22.34
C GLU A 340 -3.17 14.33 22.63
N THR A 341 -3.46 15.09 23.67
CA THR A 341 -4.80 15.56 24.03
C THR A 341 -4.72 16.99 24.54
N THR A 342 -5.75 17.80 24.29
CA THR A 342 -5.79 19.21 24.69
C THR A 342 -7.02 19.50 25.54
N LEU A 343 -6.79 20.11 26.70
CA LEU A 343 -7.82 20.57 27.62
C LEU A 343 -7.97 22.09 27.55
N THR A 344 -9.20 22.59 27.45
CA THR A 344 -9.49 24.03 27.59
C THR A 344 -10.15 24.29 28.94
N LEU A 345 -9.61 25.22 29.73
CA LEU A 345 -10.08 25.49 31.09
C LEU A 345 -11.26 26.47 31.08
N ASP A 346 -12.40 26.07 31.62
CA ASP A 346 -13.69 26.73 31.35
C ASP A 346 -14.11 27.80 32.39
N THR A 347 -13.89 27.58 33.68
CA THR A 347 -14.62 28.35 34.71
C THR A 347 -13.90 28.58 36.03
N ARG A 348 -12.82 27.86 36.35
CA ARG A 348 -12.09 27.97 37.63
C ARG A 348 -10.58 27.88 37.45
N ALA A 349 -9.84 28.43 38.40
CA ALA A 349 -8.40 28.19 38.51
C ALA A 349 -8.19 26.75 39.01
N TYR A 350 -7.33 26.01 38.33
CA TYR A 350 -6.92 24.66 38.72
C TYR A 350 -5.50 24.73 39.26
N SER A 351 -5.23 23.98 40.33
CA SER A 351 -3.91 23.92 40.98
C SER A 351 -3.15 22.63 40.65
N PHE A 352 -3.80 21.72 39.91
CA PHE A 352 -3.34 20.38 39.65
C PHE A 352 -3.74 19.91 38.25
N PHE A 353 -2.80 19.23 37.59
CA PHE A 353 -3.00 18.57 36.31
C PHE A 353 -2.42 17.16 36.38
N ARG A 354 -3.07 16.20 35.72
CA ARG A 354 -2.56 14.84 35.58
C ARG A 354 -2.56 14.43 34.12
N GLY A 355 -1.42 13.96 33.64
CA GLY A 355 -1.33 13.21 32.40
C GLY A 355 -1.44 11.72 32.72
N GLU A 356 -2.32 11.00 32.02
CA GLU A 356 -2.57 9.58 32.28
C GLU A 356 -2.77 8.82 30.97
N LEU A 357 -2.10 7.69 30.82
CA LEU A 357 -2.24 6.77 29.70
C LEU A 357 -2.92 5.50 30.19
N TYR A 358 -4.13 5.22 29.70
CA TYR A 358 -4.84 3.98 29.98
C TYR A 358 -4.52 2.92 28.93
N LEU A 359 -4.19 1.72 29.38
CA LEU A 359 -4.01 0.53 28.54
C LEU A 359 -5.39 -0.12 28.32
N LYS A 360 -5.85 -0.27 27.08
CA LYS A 360 -7.21 -0.78 26.81
C LYS A 360 -7.22 -2.27 26.45
N ASN A 361 -8.30 -2.92 26.89
CA ASN A 361 -8.90 -4.22 26.53
C ASN A 361 -8.07 -5.51 26.38
N GLU A 362 -6.75 -5.49 26.15
CA GLU A 362 -6.03 -6.72 25.82
C GLU A 362 -4.90 -7.02 26.81
N VAL A 363 -4.93 -8.24 27.35
CA VAL A 363 -3.91 -8.80 28.23
C VAL A 363 -2.70 -9.24 27.40
N ASN A 364 -1.49 -9.13 27.96
CA ASN A 364 -0.20 -9.39 27.32
C ASN A 364 0.14 -8.44 26.17
N GLN A 365 -0.41 -7.23 26.20
CA GLN A 365 -0.03 -6.15 25.31
C GLN A 365 1.02 -5.25 25.98
N THR A 366 2.01 -4.85 25.19
CA THR A 366 3.16 -4.04 25.62
C THR A 366 3.21 -2.74 24.84
N ILE A 367 3.03 -1.62 25.54
CA ILE A 367 3.24 -0.27 25.02
C ILE A 367 4.56 0.26 25.54
N GLU A 368 5.40 0.73 24.64
CA GLU A 368 6.62 1.45 24.96
C GLU A 368 6.35 2.94 24.89
N ILE A 369 6.89 3.69 25.86
CA ILE A 369 6.56 5.09 26.13
C ILE A 369 7.86 5.87 26.31
N ASP A 370 7.93 7.06 25.72
CA ASP A 370 9.06 7.97 25.81
C ASP A 370 8.61 9.44 25.64
N SER A 371 9.48 10.38 26.02
CA SER A 371 9.41 11.80 25.64
C SER A 371 8.06 12.47 25.89
N THR A 372 7.63 12.48 27.15
CA THR A 372 6.39 13.12 27.56
C THR A 372 6.51 14.66 27.63
N LEU A 373 5.48 15.39 27.22
CA LEU A 373 5.49 16.85 27.22
C LEU A 373 4.12 17.39 27.62
N MET A 374 4.08 18.38 28.51
CA MET A 374 2.89 19.17 28.80
C MET A 374 3.20 20.65 28.61
N GLN A 375 2.36 21.37 27.89
CA GLN A 375 2.54 22.81 27.68
C GLN A 375 1.21 23.57 27.69
N ALA A 376 1.22 24.72 28.37
CA ALA A 376 0.11 25.65 28.34
C ALA A 376 0.17 26.56 27.10
N GLY A 377 -1.00 26.94 26.57
CA GLY A 377 -1.16 27.93 25.49
C GLY A 377 -0.78 27.45 24.10
N ARG A 378 -0.51 26.15 23.91
CA ARG A 378 -0.38 25.53 22.58
C ARG A 378 -1.61 24.67 22.31
N THR A 379 -1.86 24.42 21.03
CA THR A 379 -2.94 23.55 20.55
C THR A 379 -2.41 22.19 20.07
N SER A 380 -1.11 22.09 19.82
CA SER A 380 -0.43 20.86 19.42
C SER A 380 1.04 20.92 19.83
N LEU A 381 1.54 19.78 20.27
CA LEU A 381 2.91 19.48 20.67
C LEU A 381 3.53 18.42 19.78
N CYS A 382 2.71 17.52 19.22
CA CYS A 382 3.18 16.54 18.26
C CYS A 382 3.61 17.20 16.94
N PRO A 383 4.69 16.71 16.31
CA PRO A 383 4.95 17.05 14.92
C PRO A 383 3.79 16.54 14.04
N PRO A 384 3.55 17.14 12.87
CA PRO A 384 2.59 16.60 11.92
C PRO A 384 2.91 15.13 11.66
N ALA A 385 1.90 14.26 11.79
CA ALA A 385 2.07 12.84 11.57
C ALA A 385 2.48 12.60 10.12
N THR A 386 3.61 11.93 9.93
CA THR A 386 4.00 11.44 8.61
C THR A 386 3.11 10.24 8.28
N PRO A 387 2.35 10.27 7.18
CA PRO A 387 1.62 9.08 6.75
C PRO A 387 2.61 7.95 6.47
N LYS A 388 2.22 6.73 6.84
CA LYS A 388 2.98 5.51 6.57
C LYS A 388 2.07 4.30 6.69
N LEU A 389 2.52 3.21 6.09
CA LEU A 389 1.98 1.88 6.33
C LEU A 389 2.96 1.11 7.22
N VAL A 390 2.45 0.37 8.20
CA VAL A 390 3.22 -0.50 9.09
C VAL A 390 3.49 -1.82 8.39
N GLY A 391 4.74 -2.28 8.42
CA GLY A 391 5.10 -3.59 7.85
C GLY A 391 4.85 -3.71 6.34
N GLY A 392 5.05 -2.62 5.60
CA GLY A 392 4.76 -2.58 4.16
C GLY A 392 5.74 -3.35 3.28
N ASN A 393 6.94 -3.66 3.79
CA ASN A 393 7.98 -4.46 3.13
C ASN A 393 7.91 -5.95 3.48
N PHE A 394 7.12 -6.34 4.49
CA PHE A 394 6.84 -7.75 4.83
C PHE A 394 8.11 -8.59 5.08
N GLU A 395 9.12 -8.04 5.76
CA GLU A 395 10.38 -8.72 6.07
C GLU A 395 10.28 -9.58 7.34
N HIS A 396 9.26 -9.34 8.17
CA HIS A 396 9.02 -10.07 9.42
C HIS A 396 7.63 -10.72 9.48
N GLU A 397 7.55 -11.90 10.11
CA GLU A 397 6.31 -12.70 10.21
C GLU A 397 5.18 -12.00 10.99
N ASP A 398 5.48 -10.93 11.72
CA ASP A 398 4.50 -10.16 12.48
C ASP A 398 4.07 -8.87 11.78
N GLU A 399 4.74 -8.46 10.70
CA GLU A 399 4.44 -7.22 9.98
C GLU A 399 3.08 -7.24 9.27
N PHE A 400 2.65 -8.40 8.76
CA PHE A 400 1.33 -8.51 8.13
C PHE A 400 0.17 -8.41 9.12
N LEU A 401 0.41 -8.45 10.45
CA LEU A 401 -0.65 -8.33 11.45
C LEU A 401 -1.33 -6.96 11.47
N ALA A 402 -0.64 -5.93 10.96
CA ALA A 402 -1.22 -4.61 10.76
C ALA A 402 -2.19 -4.58 9.56
N TRP A 403 -2.09 -5.54 8.63
CA TRP A 403 -2.98 -5.69 7.49
C TRP A 403 -4.21 -6.51 7.86
N ARG A 404 -5.36 -6.07 7.36
CA ARG A 404 -6.66 -6.69 7.57
C ARG A 404 -7.25 -7.11 6.23
N ASN A 405 -8.17 -8.06 6.26
CA ASN A 405 -8.98 -8.40 5.10
C ASN A 405 -10.44 -8.04 5.34
N THR A 406 -11.21 -7.91 4.26
CA THR A 406 -12.65 -7.63 4.30
C THR A 406 -13.51 -8.89 4.21
N GLY A 407 -12.93 -10.08 4.04
CA GLY A 407 -13.63 -11.35 3.93
C GLY A 407 -12.93 -12.50 4.67
N GLU A 408 -13.69 -13.54 5.02
CA GLU A 408 -13.24 -14.67 5.84
C GLU A 408 -12.29 -15.64 5.10
N GLY A 409 -12.11 -15.49 3.78
CA GLY A 409 -11.41 -16.43 2.91
C GLY A 409 -10.03 -16.02 2.43
N CYS A 410 -9.47 -14.90 2.91
CA CYS A 410 -8.10 -14.54 2.56
C CYS A 410 -7.11 -15.47 3.26
N ASP A 411 -6.64 -16.49 2.56
CA ASP A 411 -5.44 -17.21 2.95
C ASP A 411 -4.22 -16.38 2.54
N TYR A 412 -3.26 -16.23 3.43
CA TYR A 412 -2.03 -15.52 3.12
C TYR A 412 -0.84 -16.16 3.82
N THR A 413 0.33 -16.00 3.23
CA THR A 413 1.60 -16.54 3.72
C THR A 413 2.70 -15.54 3.38
N GLN A 414 3.60 -15.26 4.33
CA GLN A 414 4.85 -14.57 4.02
C GLN A 414 5.80 -15.55 3.34
N ILE A 415 6.40 -15.15 2.22
CA ILE A 415 7.37 -15.97 1.49
C ILE A 415 8.73 -15.30 1.62
N THR A 416 9.68 -15.97 2.27
CA THR A 416 11.08 -15.53 2.32
C THR A 416 11.84 -16.02 1.09
N ASP A 417 11.92 -15.17 0.08
CA ASP A 417 12.67 -15.43 -1.15
C ASP A 417 13.24 -14.13 -1.75
N SER A 418 14.46 -13.77 -1.33
CA SER A 418 15.22 -12.60 -1.81
C SER A 418 15.42 -12.52 -3.33
N GLN A 419 15.28 -13.63 -4.07
CA GLN A 419 15.39 -13.60 -5.52
C GLN A 419 14.10 -13.11 -6.19
N PHE A 420 12.97 -13.24 -5.49
CA PHE A 420 11.65 -12.94 -5.99
C PHE A 420 10.98 -11.77 -5.25
N ALA A 421 11.43 -11.40 -4.05
CA ALA A 421 10.99 -10.19 -3.38
C ALA A 421 11.34 -8.95 -4.22
N HIS A 422 10.45 -7.95 -4.21
CA HIS A 422 10.75 -6.67 -4.85
C HIS A 422 11.73 -5.87 -3.99
N GLN A 423 11.54 -5.89 -2.67
CA GLN A 423 12.42 -5.29 -1.69
C GLN A 423 12.80 -6.32 -0.62
N GLY A 424 14.06 -6.31 -0.20
CA GLY A 424 14.61 -7.20 0.82
C GLY A 424 14.47 -8.69 0.51
N ASP A 425 14.08 -9.48 1.51
CA ASP A 425 14.18 -10.94 1.49
C ASP A 425 12.82 -11.63 1.50
N ALA A 426 11.72 -10.91 1.72
CA ALA A 426 10.39 -11.51 1.80
C ALA A 426 9.30 -10.67 1.12
N TYR A 427 8.17 -11.32 0.84
CA TYR A 427 6.98 -10.66 0.30
C TYR A 427 5.72 -11.36 0.82
N TRP A 428 4.57 -10.68 0.71
CA TRP A 428 3.30 -11.22 1.17
C TRP A 428 2.54 -11.89 0.03
N LEU A 429 2.33 -13.20 0.11
CA LEU A 429 1.54 -13.96 -0.85
C LEU A 429 0.11 -14.15 -0.33
N ILE A 430 -0.88 -13.67 -1.07
CA ILE A 430 -2.30 -13.86 -0.81
C ILE A 430 -2.80 -14.96 -1.75
N GLU A 431 -3.21 -16.08 -1.18
CA GLU A 431 -3.77 -17.25 -1.86
C GLU A 431 -5.30 -17.24 -1.77
N SER A 432 -6.00 -17.88 -2.71
CA SER A 432 -7.47 -17.97 -2.72
C SER A 432 -8.18 -16.61 -2.79
N VAL A 433 -7.70 -15.73 -3.67
CA VAL A 433 -8.47 -14.55 -4.08
C VAL A 433 -9.69 -14.99 -4.87
N GLY A 434 -10.87 -14.69 -4.32
CA GLY A 434 -12.18 -15.10 -4.79
C GLY A 434 -13.26 -14.30 -4.07
N ALA A 435 -14.52 -14.74 -4.14
CA ALA A 435 -15.63 -14.01 -3.47
C ALA A 435 -15.44 -13.84 -1.95
N ASP A 436 -14.66 -14.73 -1.32
CA ASP A 436 -14.41 -14.73 0.12
C ASP A 436 -13.20 -13.88 0.54
N CYS A 437 -12.40 -13.38 -0.42
CA CYS A 437 -11.27 -12.49 -0.18
C CYS A 437 -11.30 -11.29 -1.16
N PRO A 438 -12.17 -10.30 -0.94
CA PRO A 438 -12.35 -9.21 -1.90
C PRO A 438 -11.28 -8.13 -1.80
N SER A 439 -10.70 -7.91 -0.61
CA SER A 439 -9.61 -6.96 -0.43
C SER A 439 -8.77 -7.20 0.83
N VAL A 440 -7.56 -6.66 0.81
CA VAL A 440 -6.74 -6.42 2.00
C VAL A 440 -6.51 -4.92 2.18
N TYR A 441 -6.39 -4.47 3.41
CA TYR A 441 -6.25 -3.06 3.73
C TYR A 441 -5.45 -2.82 5.00
N GLN A 442 -4.98 -1.58 5.14
CA GLN A 442 -4.44 -1.06 6.38
C GLN A 442 -4.95 0.36 6.60
N ASP A 443 -5.30 0.66 7.85
CA ASP A 443 -5.79 1.96 8.28
C ASP A 443 -4.63 2.78 8.85
N TRP A 444 -4.47 4.00 8.39
CA TRP A 444 -3.67 5.05 9.02
C TRP A 444 -4.59 5.96 9.81
N LEU A 445 -4.66 5.75 11.12
CA LEU A 445 -5.67 6.36 12.01
C LEU A 445 -5.24 7.72 12.56
N HIS A 446 -4.75 8.58 11.67
CA HIS A 446 -4.43 9.97 11.98
C HIS A 446 -5.26 10.91 11.11
N PRO A 447 -5.80 12.00 11.68
CA PRO A 447 -6.47 13.02 10.88
C PRO A 447 -5.55 13.54 9.77
N PRO A 448 -5.91 13.41 8.49
CA PRO A 448 -5.12 13.97 7.41
C PRO A 448 -5.13 15.50 7.47
N SER A 449 -4.15 16.13 6.86
CA SER A 449 -4.10 17.59 6.70
C SER A 449 -4.95 18.03 5.51
N ALA A 450 -5.71 19.11 5.68
CA ALA A 450 -6.43 19.73 4.57
C ALA A 450 -5.46 20.23 3.49
N GLN A 451 -5.95 20.29 2.25
CA GLN A 451 -5.18 20.70 1.07
C GLN A 451 -3.87 19.93 0.88
N THR A 452 -3.89 18.63 1.23
CA THR A 452 -2.72 17.74 1.10
C THR A 452 -3.09 16.56 0.20
N ASP A 453 -2.15 16.18 -0.67
CA ASP A 453 -2.23 14.95 -1.45
C ASP A 453 -1.66 13.82 -0.61
N TYR A 454 -2.35 12.69 -0.58
CA TYR A 454 -1.85 11.45 0.00
C TYR A 454 -1.79 10.40 -1.08
N THR A 455 -0.71 9.63 -1.15
CA THR A 455 -0.59 8.54 -2.12
C THR A 455 -0.31 7.24 -1.39
N ALA A 456 -1.18 6.25 -1.60
CA ALA A 456 -0.90 4.87 -1.28
C ALA A 456 -0.20 4.23 -2.48
N GLN A 457 0.88 3.51 -2.25
CA GLN A 457 1.65 2.80 -3.27
C GLN A 457 1.96 1.41 -2.80
N ILE A 458 2.00 0.46 -3.72
CA ILE A 458 2.34 -0.92 -3.42
C ILE A 458 2.86 -1.61 -4.67
N TRP A 459 3.83 -2.50 -4.50
CA TRP A 459 4.27 -3.39 -5.58
C TRP A 459 3.41 -4.63 -5.56
N VAL A 460 2.89 -4.99 -6.74
CA VAL A 460 1.98 -6.11 -6.91
C VAL A 460 2.45 -6.95 -8.10
N ARG A 461 2.37 -8.27 -7.95
CA ARG A 461 2.47 -9.21 -9.08
C ARG A 461 1.50 -10.36 -8.90
N SER A 462 1.28 -11.12 -9.96
CA SER A 462 0.59 -12.40 -9.91
C SER A 462 1.48 -13.45 -9.26
N GLY A 463 0.95 -14.17 -8.27
CA GLY A 463 1.67 -15.25 -7.59
C GLY A 463 1.79 -16.53 -8.42
N ASP A 464 0.93 -16.71 -9.44
CA ASP A 464 0.93 -17.86 -10.35
C ASP A 464 1.39 -17.52 -11.78
N GLY A 465 1.75 -16.26 -12.03
CA GLY A 465 2.20 -15.75 -13.31
C GLY A 465 1.11 -15.57 -14.37
N LEU A 466 -0.15 -15.90 -14.08
CA LEU A 466 -1.27 -15.57 -14.96
C LEU A 466 -1.64 -14.09 -14.82
N PRO A 467 -2.17 -13.42 -15.86
CA PRO A 467 -2.65 -12.05 -15.74
C PRO A 467 -3.76 -11.94 -14.69
N ARG A 468 -3.62 -11.00 -13.74
CA ARG A 468 -4.56 -10.78 -12.64
C ARG A 468 -5.05 -9.34 -12.58
N ARG A 469 -6.34 -9.15 -12.30
CA ARG A 469 -6.99 -7.82 -12.23
C ARG A 469 -7.31 -7.42 -10.79
N GLY A 470 -6.99 -6.19 -10.45
CA GLY A 470 -7.36 -5.60 -9.17
C GLY A 470 -7.38 -4.10 -9.21
N ALA A 471 -7.47 -3.48 -8.04
CA ALA A 471 -7.36 -2.04 -7.90
C ALA A 471 -6.71 -1.66 -6.57
N VAL A 472 -5.91 -0.61 -6.57
CA VAL A 472 -5.47 0.05 -5.33
C VAL A 472 -6.40 1.23 -5.06
N SER A 473 -6.84 1.35 -3.82
CA SER A 473 -7.73 2.42 -3.37
C SER A 473 -7.13 3.12 -2.15
N LEU A 474 -7.29 4.44 -2.11
CA LEU A 474 -7.02 5.24 -0.94
C LEU A 474 -8.30 5.99 -0.59
N ARG A 475 -8.83 5.75 0.62
CA ARG A 475 -10.06 6.38 1.11
C ARG A 475 -9.85 7.07 2.44
N ALA A 476 -10.54 8.19 2.65
CA ALA A 476 -10.57 8.82 3.96
C ALA A 476 -11.63 8.16 4.86
N HIS A 477 -11.33 8.02 6.14
CA HIS A 477 -12.31 7.60 7.12
C HIS A 477 -13.21 8.80 7.45
N SER A 478 -14.40 8.81 6.84
CA SER A 478 -15.50 9.72 7.17
C SER A 478 -16.83 9.08 6.79
N GLY A 479 -17.93 9.71 7.21
CA GLY A 479 -19.27 9.30 6.74
C GLY A 479 -19.52 9.53 5.25
N GLU A 480 -18.59 10.15 4.52
CA GLU A 480 -18.68 10.42 3.08
C GLU A 480 -17.68 9.57 2.26
N ASP A 481 -18.07 9.24 1.02
CA ASP A 481 -17.32 8.42 0.06
C ASP A 481 -16.09 9.14 -0.55
N LEU A 482 -15.25 9.80 0.26
CA LEU A 482 -14.01 10.42 -0.24
C LEU A 482 -12.94 9.34 -0.48
N HIS A 483 -12.79 8.92 -1.74
CA HIS A 483 -11.81 7.92 -2.14
C HIS A 483 -11.30 8.13 -3.57
N HIS A 484 -10.14 7.56 -3.85
CA HIS A 484 -9.60 7.42 -5.20
C HIS A 484 -9.18 5.97 -5.42
N THR A 485 -9.50 5.42 -6.59
CA THR A 485 -9.21 4.02 -6.94
C THR A 485 -8.55 3.96 -8.31
N THR A 486 -7.46 3.22 -8.38
CA THR A 486 -6.67 3.03 -9.60
C THR A 486 -6.67 1.53 -9.95
N PRO A 487 -7.31 1.13 -11.06
CA PRO A 487 -7.31 -0.27 -11.48
C PRO A 487 -5.94 -0.68 -12.02
N PHE A 488 -5.62 -1.97 -11.94
CA PHE A 488 -4.40 -2.55 -12.48
C PHE A 488 -4.62 -3.94 -13.07
N ILE A 489 -3.70 -4.35 -13.95
CA ILE A 489 -3.56 -5.73 -14.43
C ILE A 489 -2.09 -6.11 -14.27
N VAL A 490 -1.79 -7.16 -13.52
CA VAL A 490 -0.42 -7.61 -13.22
C VAL A 490 -0.15 -8.99 -13.80
N GLY A 491 1.10 -9.25 -14.19
CA GLY A 491 1.59 -10.56 -14.63
C GLY A 491 2.58 -11.16 -13.62
N ASP A 492 3.55 -11.95 -14.08
CA ASP A 492 4.60 -12.56 -13.25
C ASP A 492 5.65 -11.55 -12.73
N ALA A 493 5.78 -10.39 -13.38
CA ALA A 493 6.66 -9.29 -13.00
C ALA A 493 6.01 -8.34 -11.99
N TRP A 494 6.83 -7.79 -11.09
CA TRP A 494 6.45 -6.73 -10.16
C TRP A 494 6.05 -5.44 -10.88
N GLN A 495 4.89 -4.91 -10.49
CA GLN A 495 4.38 -3.64 -10.96
C GLN A 495 4.00 -2.78 -9.75
N CYS A 496 4.54 -1.57 -9.70
CA CYS A 496 4.07 -0.58 -8.74
C CYS A 496 2.71 -0.04 -9.18
N VAL A 497 1.76 -0.04 -8.25
CA VAL A 497 0.44 0.58 -8.41
C VAL A 497 0.24 1.61 -7.32
N SER A 498 -0.45 2.70 -7.61
CA SER A 498 -0.69 3.77 -6.66
C SER A 498 -2.04 4.43 -6.81
N ALA A 499 -2.61 4.90 -5.70
CA ALA A 499 -3.81 5.74 -5.67
C ALA A 499 -3.53 7.02 -4.89
N THR A 500 -3.81 8.18 -5.50
CA THR A 500 -3.62 9.50 -4.89
C THR A 500 -4.96 10.15 -4.53
N LEU A 501 -5.11 10.54 -3.27
CA LEU A 501 -6.29 11.22 -2.75
C LEU A 501 -5.94 12.64 -2.32
N ARG A 502 -6.61 13.64 -2.91
CA ARG A 502 -6.57 15.03 -2.47
C ARG A 502 -7.55 15.23 -1.32
N VAL A 503 -7.05 15.55 -0.13
CA VAL A 503 -7.90 15.92 1.01
C VAL A 503 -8.17 17.42 0.93
N HIS A 504 -9.40 17.83 0.58
CA HIS A 504 -9.76 19.26 0.50
C HIS A 504 -10.11 19.86 1.86
N ASP A 505 -10.83 19.09 2.69
CA ASP A 505 -11.22 19.43 4.05
C ASP A 505 -10.92 18.22 4.95
N ALA A 506 -10.44 18.49 6.16
CA ALA A 506 -10.02 17.50 7.13
C ALA A 506 -10.86 17.52 8.43
N ALA A 507 -11.81 18.44 8.56
CA ALA A 507 -12.51 18.70 9.82
C ALA A 507 -13.17 17.45 10.45
N ASP A 508 -13.67 16.54 9.61
CA ASP A 508 -14.37 15.32 10.03
C ASP A 508 -13.63 14.02 9.69
N LEU A 509 -12.38 14.11 9.23
CA LEU A 509 -11.58 12.96 8.83
C LEU A 509 -10.74 12.48 10.01
N ASN A 510 -10.84 11.20 10.36
CA ASN A 510 -10.08 10.60 11.47
C ASN A 510 -9.00 9.59 11.01
N GLY A 511 -8.81 9.44 9.70
CA GLY A 511 -7.80 8.55 9.15
C GLY A 511 -7.87 8.41 7.64
N LEU A 512 -6.95 7.63 7.09
CA LEU A 512 -6.96 7.14 5.72
C LEU A 512 -6.88 5.60 5.72
N ARG A 513 -7.40 4.95 4.68
CA ARG A 513 -7.23 3.52 4.44
C ARG A 513 -6.62 3.30 3.07
N ALA A 514 -5.48 2.61 3.04
CA ALA A 514 -4.93 2.03 1.83
C ALA A 514 -5.49 0.61 1.67
N GLU A 515 -6.06 0.30 0.51
CA GLU A 515 -6.76 -0.96 0.27
C GLU A 515 -6.46 -1.50 -1.13
N ILE A 516 -6.22 -2.80 -1.23
CA ILE A 516 -6.03 -3.51 -2.49
C ILE A 516 -7.23 -4.43 -2.71
N TYR A 517 -7.99 -4.15 -3.77
CA TYR A 517 -9.10 -4.98 -4.26
C TYR A 517 -8.61 -6.02 -5.25
N PHE A 518 -9.22 -7.20 -5.19
CA PHE A 518 -8.97 -8.31 -6.10
C PHE A 518 -10.23 -8.58 -6.92
N ASP A 519 -10.21 -8.22 -8.21
CA ASP A 519 -11.39 -8.28 -9.08
C ASP A 519 -11.62 -9.68 -9.66
N ASP A 520 -10.58 -10.50 -9.73
CA ASP A 520 -10.70 -11.86 -10.24
C ASP A 520 -11.39 -12.75 -9.20
N HIS A 521 -12.70 -12.97 -9.38
CA HIS A 521 -13.48 -14.04 -8.71
C HIS A 521 -13.04 -15.46 -9.13
N MET A 522 -11.84 -15.63 -9.68
CA MET A 522 -11.35 -16.92 -10.12
C MET A 522 -10.98 -17.72 -8.88
N GLU A 523 -11.75 -18.77 -8.61
CA GLU A 523 -11.34 -19.87 -7.71
C GLU A 523 -9.88 -20.22 -8.09
N ASP A 524 -8.94 -20.03 -7.16
CA ASP A 524 -7.50 -20.33 -7.28
C ASP A 524 -6.56 -19.23 -7.83
N GLY A 525 -6.85 -17.94 -7.66
CA GLY A 525 -5.85 -16.89 -7.88
C GLY A 525 -4.87 -16.65 -6.73
N SER A 526 -3.74 -16.02 -7.04
CA SER A 526 -2.84 -15.47 -6.01
C SER A 526 -2.22 -14.12 -6.43
N TYR A 527 -2.01 -13.25 -5.44
CA TYR A 527 -1.28 -11.99 -5.58
C TYR A 527 -0.09 -11.99 -4.63
N ALA A 528 1.06 -11.51 -5.10
CA ALA A 528 2.17 -11.15 -4.22
C ALA A 528 2.21 -9.63 -4.08
N LEU A 529 2.39 -9.18 -2.83
CA LEU A 529 2.43 -7.77 -2.43
C LEU A 529 3.77 -7.49 -1.73
N ASP A 530 4.35 -6.31 -2.01
CA ASP A 530 5.62 -5.86 -1.42
C ASP A 530 5.73 -4.33 -1.42
N ALA A 531 6.63 -3.79 -0.60
CA ALA A 531 7.03 -2.38 -0.51
C ALA A 531 5.85 -1.40 -0.54
N ALA A 532 4.82 -1.72 0.25
CA ALA A 532 3.65 -0.88 0.44
C ALA A 532 4.00 0.36 1.27
N GLN A 533 3.56 1.52 0.82
CA GLN A 533 3.79 2.79 1.50
C GLN A 533 2.61 3.76 1.35
N LEU A 534 2.46 4.64 2.32
CA LEU A 534 1.54 5.77 2.28
C LEU A 534 2.39 7.03 2.49
N VAL A 535 2.34 7.98 1.56
CA VAL A 535 3.17 9.19 1.58
C VAL A 535 2.34 10.44 1.36
N THR A 536 2.88 11.62 1.68
CA THR A 536 2.30 12.90 1.24
C THR A 536 2.85 13.30 -0.13
N GLY A 537 2.06 14.07 -0.88
CA GLY A 537 2.38 14.48 -2.25
C GLY A 537 1.97 13.42 -3.28
N GLN A 538 2.42 13.61 -4.52
CA GLN A 538 2.30 12.62 -5.58
C GLN A 538 3.37 11.55 -5.35
N GLY A 539 3.02 10.45 -4.72
CA GLY A 539 3.87 9.27 -4.74
C GLY A 539 4.07 8.83 -6.19
N THR A 540 5.31 8.66 -6.64
CA THR A 540 5.59 8.17 -7.99
C THR A 540 5.87 6.68 -7.96
N CYS A 541 4.96 5.87 -8.50
CA CYS A 541 5.38 4.57 -8.97
C CYS A 541 6.39 4.80 -10.09
N PRO A 542 7.58 4.15 -10.07
CA PRO A 542 8.45 4.22 -11.23
C PRO A 542 7.64 3.78 -12.45
N SER A 543 7.64 4.60 -13.50
CA SER A 543 6.92 4.29 -14.73
C SER A 543 7.25 2.85 -15.13
N PRO A 544 6.25 2.00 -15.43
CA PRO A 544 6.51 0.64 -15.88
C PRO A 544 7.27 0.64 -17.22
N LEU A 545 7.26 1.78 -17.93
CA LEU A 545 8.07 1.97 -19.12
C LEU A 545 9.44 2.58 -18.72
N PRO A 546 10.56 1.99 -19.17
CA PRO A 546 11.87 2.58 -18.99
C PRO A 546 11.90 3.97 -19.62
N ALA A 547 12.62 4.89 -18.98
CA ALA A 547 12.88 6.20 -19.58
C ALA A 547 13.59 6.05 -20.93
N ILE A 548 13.32 6.98 -21.85
CA ILE A 548 14.14 7.14 -23.04
C ILE A 548 15.55 7.49 -22.58
N ALA A 549 16.54 6.72 -23.04
CA ALA A 549 17.92 6.94 -22.67
C ALA A 549 18.43 8.26 -23.27
N ASP A 550 18.99 9.12 -22.43
CA ASP A 550 19.52 10.45 -22.79
C ASP A 550 18.50 11.32 -23.57
N PRO A 551 17.33 11.62 -22.97
CA PRO A 551 16.20 12.20 -23.68
C PRO A 551 16.45 13.63 -24.17
N GLY A 552 17.33 14.38 -23.49
CA GLY A 552 17.79 15.71 -23.89
C GLY A 552 19.19 15.70 -24.54
N PHE A 553 19.74 14.53 -24.87
CA PHE A 553 21.02 14.38 -25.57
C PHE A 553 22.27 14.94 -24.86
N GLU A 554 22.16 15.40 -23.62
CA GLU A 554 23.23 16.05 -22.87
C GLU A 554 24.42 15.13 -22.61
N ALA A 555 24.16 13.85 -22.29
CA ALA A 555 25.25 12.92 -22.01
C ALA A 555 26.07 12.65 -23.28
N GLN A 556 25.40 12.50 -24.42
CA GLN A 556 26.06 12.32 -25.71
C GLN A 556 26.75 13.59 -26.19
N ALA A 557 26.15 14.76 -25.99
CA ALA A 557 26.74 16.04 -26.34
C ALA A 557 28.01 16.34 -25.51
N ALA A 558 27.99 16.05 -24.21
CA ALA A 558 29.17 16.16 -23.34
C ALA A 558 30.30 15.22 -23.79
N ALA A 559 29.98 13.96 -24.11
CA ALA A 559 30.98 13.01 -24.60
C ALA A 559 31.60 13.45 -25.94
N LEU A 560 30.80 14.03 -26.85
CA LEU A 560 31.30 14.61 -28.10
C LEU A 560 32.22 15.80 -27.85
N ALA A 561 31.89 16.66 -26.88
CA ALA A 561 32.73 17.80 -26.48
C ALA A 561 34.11 17.35 -25.96
N ASP A 562 34.16 16.23 -25.26
CA ASP A 562 35.39 15.61 -24.75
C ASP A 562 36.14 14.77 -25.80
N GLY A 563 35.64 14.70 -27.04
CA GLY A 563 36.21 13.89 -28.11
C GLY A 563 36.07 12.37 -27.89
N VAL A 564 35.17 11.95 -27.00
CA VAL A 564 34.86 10.55 -26.72
C VAL A 564 33.84 10.04 -27.72
N THR A 565 34.22 9.06 -28.53
CA THR A 565 33.26 8.34 -29.38
C THR A 565 32.45 7.38 -28.50
N LEU A 566 31.19 7.71 -28.21
CA LEU A 566 30.32 6.80 -27.49
C LEU A 566 29.95 5.59 -28.38
N PRO A 567 30.04 4.35 -27.87
CA PRO A 567 29.75 3.14 -28.64
C PRO A 567 28.25 2.90 -28.88
N VAL A 568 27.36 3.83 -28.51
CA VAL A 568 25.92 3.58 -28.46
C VAL A 568 25.19 4.58 -29.35
N ASN A 569 24.92 4.18 -30.58
CA ASN A 569 23.85 4.79 -31.36
C ASN A 569 22.53 4.35 -30.71
N LEU A 570 22.05 5.11 -29.71
CA LEU A 570 20.72 4.90 -29.10
C LEU A 570 19.59 5.13 -30.11
N TRP A 571 19.91 5.79 -31.22
CA TRP A 571 19.03 6.08 -32.33
C TRP A 571 19.47 5.31 -33.58
N GLY A 572 18.50 4.67 -34.22
CA GLY A 572 18.65 4.03 -35.53
C GLY A 572 18.00 4.88 -36.63
N THR A 573 18.28 4.52 -37.88
CA THR A 573 17.62 5.13 -39.04
C THR A 573 17.07 4.08 -39.99
N VAL A 574 15.98 4.43 -40.66
CA VAL A 574 15.50 3.70 -41.83
C VAL A 574 16.01 4.45 -43.05
N ASN A 575 16.99 3.85 -43.73
CA ASN A 575 17.84 4.45 -44.76
C ASN A 575 18.85 5.50 -44.25
N GLN A 576 19.78 5.91 -45.11
CA GLN A 576 20.89 6.80 -44.74
C GLN A 576 20.38 8.23 -44.56
N CYS A 577 20.01 8.61 -43.34
CA CYS A 577 19.81 9.99 -42.96
C CYS A 577 21.15 10.64 -42.60
N ASP A 578 21.35 11.91 -42.95
CA ASP A 578 22.37 12.73 -42.31
C ASP A 578 21.81 13.17 -40.95
N TRP A 579 22.13 12.41 -39.90
CA TRP A 579 21.71 12.70 -38.54
C TRP A 579 22.88 12.64 -37.59
N GLY A 580 22.76 13.35 -36.48
CA GLY A 580 23.71 13.31 -35.39
C GLY A 580 23.28 14.17 -34.23
N ILE A 581 23.93 13.95 -33.09
CA ILE A 581 23.77 14.83 -31.93
C ILE A 581 24.77 15.97 -32.10
N VAL A 582 24.26 17.20 -31.96
CA VAL A 582 25.04 18.43 -32.11
C VAL A 582 25.08 19.13 -30.77
N LEU A 583 26.26 19.62 -30.40
CA LEU A 583 26.43 20.52 -29.26
C LEU A 583 26.07 21.94 -29.72
N ASP A 584 24.85 22.37 -29.46
CA ASP A 584 24.30 23.66 -29.88
C ASP A 584 23.41 24.28 -28.79
N PRO A 585 23.99 24.83 -27.72
CA PRO A 585 23.23 25.42 -26.61
C PRO A 585 22.40 26.64 -27.01
N GLU A 586 22.67 27.26 -28.17
CA GLU A 586 21.87 28.38 -28.67
C GLU A 586 20.59 27.91 -29.34
N ASN A 587 20.58 26.67 -29.86
CA ASN A 587 19.44 26.12 -30.58
C ASN A 587 18.76 24.94 -29.88
N ALA A 588 19.33 24.35 -28.83
CA ALA A 588 18.69 23.35 -27.96
C ALA A 588 17.44 23.92 -27.26
N HIS A 589 16.49 23.05 -26.89
CA HIS A 589 15.33 23.44 -26.10
C HIS A 589 15.74 23.58 -24.63
N SER A 590 16.54 22.63 -24.17
CA SER A 590 17.15 22.57 -22.84
C SER A 590 18.62 22.17 -22.99
N GLY A 591 19.48 22.64 -22.08
CA GLY A 591 20.90 22.23 -22.07
C GLY A 591 21.70 22.63 -23.30
N ALA A 592 22.49 21.70 -23.84
CA ALA A 592 23.42 21.93 -24.94
C ALA A 592 23.35 20.87 -26.05
N GLY A 593 22.74 19.70 -25.80
CA GLY A 593 22.59 18.64 -26.78
C GLY A 593 21.32 18.79 -27.60
N VAL A 594 21.38 18.50 -28.90
CA VAL A 594 20.18 18.40 -29.75
C VAL A 594 20.36 17.34 -30.81
N LEU A 595 19.29 16.58 -31.10
CA LEU A 595 19.27 15.66 -32.23
C LEU A 595 18.98 16.45 -33.51
N SER A 596 19.96 16.54 -34.40
CA SER A 596 19.84 17.14 -35.73
C SER A 596 19.62 16.06 -36.77
N VAL A 597 18.59 16.21 -37.60
CA VAL A 597 18.27 15.29 -38.71
C VAL A 597 18.08 16.07 -39.99
N ARG A 598 18.78 15.71 -41.07
CA ARG A 598 18.64 16.30 -42.40
C ARG A 598 18.21 15.26 -43.43
N LYS A 599 17.49 15.76 -44.43
CA LYS A 599 17.06 14.99 -45.60
C LYS A 599 17.65 15.64 -46.86
N ASP A 600 18.94 15.45 -47.02
CA ASP A 600 19.72 16.00 -48.13
C ASP A 600 19.50 15.21 -49.42
N PRO A 601 19.16 15.84 -50.56
CA PRO A 601 19.15 15.16 -51.85
C PRO A 601 20.56 14.67 -52.24
N PRO A 602 20.73 13.48 -52.82
CA PRO A 602 19.71 12.57 -53.35
C PRO A 602 19.24 11.51 -52.33
N ASP A 603 19.60 11.64 -51.06
CA ASP A 603 19.43 10.58 -50.08
C ASP A 603 17.97 10.40 -49.67
N ASP A 604 17.51 9.15 -49.72
CA ASP A 604 16.18 8.76 -49.30
C ASP A 604 16.14 8.59 -47.77
N CYS A 605 16.41 9.63 -46.99
CA CYS A 605 16.16 9.58 -45.56
C CYS A 605 14.66 9.46 -45.30
N PHE A 606 14.23 8.38 -44.64
CA PHE A 606 12.82 8.18 -44.29
C PHE A 606 12.54 8.53 -42.84
N SER A 607 13.26 7.93 -41.90
CA SER A 607 13.00 8.11 -40.48
C SER A 607 14.22 7.90 -39.58
N VAL A 608 14.15 8.51 -38.39
CA VAL A 608 14.99 8.20 -37.23
C VAL A 608 14.12 7.54 -36.16
N TYR A 609 14.67 6.60 -35.40
CA TYR A 609 13.91 5.91 -34.36
C TYR A 609 14.76 5.51 -33.15
N THR A 610 14.11 5.30 -32.01
CA THR A 610 14.68 4.57 -30.88
C THR A 610 13.72 3.50 -30.39
N ASP A 611 14.26 2.39 -29.91
CA ASP A 611 13.53 1.22 -29.42
C ASP A 611 13.71 1.11 -27.89
N LEU A 612 12.61 1.01 -27.16
CA LEU A 612 12.55 0.71 -25.74
C LEU A 612 12.12 -0.75 -25.58
N LEU A 613 13.02 -1.59 -25.07
CA LEU A 613 12.69 -2.98 -24.73
C LEU A 613 11.98 -3.01 -23.38
N THR A 614 10.67 -3.22 -23.41
CA THR A 614 9.81 -3.18 -22.22
C THR A 614 8.52 -3.95 -22.47
N GLN A 615 7.98 -4.56 -21.43
CA GLN A 615 6.60 -5.04 -21.49
C GLN A 615 5.67 -3.84 -21.54
N ILE A 616 4.80 -3.83 -22.54
CA ILE A 616 3.84 -2.76 -22.78
C ILE A 616 2.49 -3.17 -22.16
N PRO A 617 1.95 -2.38 -21.22
CA PRO A 617 0.65 -2.68 -20.63
C PRO A 617 -0.46 -2.58 -21.68
N ALA A 618 -1.37 -3.55 -21.67
CA ALA A 618 -2.57 -3.51 -22.49
C ALA A 618 -3.55 -2.45 -21.99
N GLN A 619 -4.40 -1.97 -22.89
CA GLN A 619 -5.54 -1.09 -22.60
C GLN A 619 -5.19 0.20 -21.85
N THR A 620 -3.90 0.53 -21.77
CA THR A 620 -3.40 1.73 -21.12
C THR A 620 -2.78 2.62 -22.18
N PRO A 621 -3.20 3.89 -22.32
CA PRO A 621 -2.61 4.79 -23.29
C PRO A 621 -1.14 5.01 -22.96
N ILE A 622 -0.26 4.82 -23.94
CA ILE A 622 1.13 5.21 -23.87
C ILE A 622 1.30 6.52 -24.60
N ARG A 623 1.92 7.49 -23.95
CA ARG A 623 2.18 8.81 -24.50
C ARG A 623 3.69 8.97 -24.64
N VAL A 624 4.10 9.53 -25.76
CA VAL A 624 5.47 10.01 -25.91
C VAL A 624 5.39 11.40 -26.50
N ALA A 625 6.20 12.31 -25.96
CA ALA A 625 6.31 13.66 -26.47
C ALA A 625 7.78 14.06 -26.62
N PHE A 626 8.02 15.05 -27.47
CA PHE A 626 9.33 15.70 -27.60
C PHE A 626 9.13 17.13 -28.11
N TRP A 627 10.16 17.97 -27.97
CA TRP A 627 10.21 19.29 -28.58
C TRP A 627 10.86 19.19 -29.96
N GLY A 628 10.23 19.81 -30.96
CA GLY A 628 10.73 19.89 -32.34
C GLY A 628 10.85 21.33 -32.82
N ARG A 629 11.88 21.63 -33.61
CA ARG A 629 12.12 22.94 -34.25
C ARG A 629 12.77 22.78 -35.63
N ALA A 630 12.54 23.74 -36.53
CA ALA A 630 13.32 23.85 -37.77
C ALA A 630 14.57 24.72 -37.53
N SER A 631 15.71 24.30 -38.07
CA SER A 631 16.97 25.06 -37.97
C SER A 631 16.97 26.39 -38.76
N ALA A 632 16.00 26.59 -39.66
CA ALA A 632 15.87 27.79 -40.49
C ALA A 632 14.40 28.21 -40.61
N GLU A 633 14.14 29.39 -41.20
CA GLU A 633 12.78 29.95 -41.39
C GLU A 633 11.87 29.13 -42.33
N ARG A 634 12.35 28.01 -42.87
CA ARG A 634 11.53 27.15 -43.74
C ARG A 634 10.61 26.25 -42.92
N ARG A 635 9.41 26.05 -43.47
CA ARG A 635 8.43 25.08 -42.98
C ARG A 635 8.91 23.66 -43.26
N LEU A 636 9.10 22.87 -42.21
CA LEU A 636 9.41 21.44 -42.29
C LEU A 636 8.19 20.62 -41.84
N GLN A 637 7.88 19.57 -42.58
CA GLN A 637 6.78 18.64 -42.29
C GLN A 637 7.33 17.26 -41.95
N GLY A 638 6.66 16.57 -41.05
CA GLY A 638 7.02 15.22 -40.66
C GLY A 638 5.87 14.52 -39.97
N THR A 639 6.11 13.26 -39.65
CA THR A 639 5.14 12.40 -38.98
C THR A 639 5.82 11.70 -37.81
N PHE A 640 5.23 11.81 -36.62
CA PHE A 640 5.69 11.08 -35.44
C PHE A 640 4.83 9.84 -35.24
N SER A 641 5.45 8.67 -35.14
CA SER A 641 4.77 7.41 -34.93
C SER A 641 5.26 6.70 -33.67
N LEU A 642 4.29 6.11 -32.96
CA LEU A 642 4.54 5.18 -31.86
C LEU A 642 4.10 3.79 -32.26
N TRP A 643 4.95 2.81 -31.99
CA TRP A 643 4.68 1.41 -32.31
C TRP A 643 4.84 0.54 -31.07
N ALA A 644 3.87 -0.34 -30.82
CA ALA A 644 4.09 -1.52 -30.00
C ALA A 644 4.42 -2.70 -30.93
N LEU A 645 5.59 -3.30 -30.73
CA LEU A 645 6.19 -4.33 -31.55
C LEU A 645 6.40 -5.61 -30.75
N ASP A 646 6.67 -6.70 -31.48
CA ASP A 646 7.02 -8.02 -30.92
C ASP A 646 5.96 -8.57 -29.95
N GLY A 647 4.67 -8.42 -30.30
CA GLY A 647 3.53 -8.96 -29.57
C GLY A 647 2.80 -10.10 -30.31
N PRO A 648 1.72 -10.65 -29.73
CA PRO A 648 0.98 -11.79 -30.29
C PRO A 648 0.18 -11.48 -31.58
N GLY A 649 0.02 -10.20 -31.94
CA GLY A 649 -0.74 -9.75 -33.10
C GLY A 649 0.02 -8.78 -34.01
N ASP A 650 -0.71 -8.11 -34.89
CA ASP A 650 -0.16 -7.05 -35.74
C ASP A 650 0.36 -5.89 -34.86
N PRO A 651 1.44 -5.20 -35.28
CA PRO A 651 1.93 -4.00 -34.59
C PRO A 651 0.82 -2.98 -34.30
N ALA A 652 0.62 -2.64 -33.04
CA ALA A 652 -0.23 -1.50 -32.70
C ALA A 652 0.54 -0.22 -33.02
N ARG A 653 -0.13 0.75 -33.64
CA ARG A 653 0.51 2.01 -34.03
C ARG A 653 -0.38 3.22 -33.81
N SER A 654 0.26 4.33 -33.46
CA SER A 654 -0.33 5.66 -33.47
C SER A 654 0.54 6.60 -34.27
N THR A 655 -0.05 7.64 -34.84
CA THR A 655 0.64 8.53 -35.76
C THR A 655 0.11 9.95 -35.62
N GLN A 656 1.02 10.88 -35.37
CA GLN A 656 0.76 12.31 -35.22
C GLN A 656 1.54 13.08 -36.31
N PRO A 657 0.86 13.68 -37.30
CA PRO A 657 1.53 14.58 -38.23
C PRO A 657 1.93 15.86 -37.48
N PHE A 658 3.09 16.41 -37.84
CA PHE A 658 3.56 17.67 -37.29
C PHE A 658 4.17 18.56 -38.36
N GLN A 659 4.33 19.82 -37.96
CA GLN A 659 4.88 20.84 -38.81
C GLN A 659 5.62 21.85 -37.94
N LEU A 660 6.84 22.13 -38.34
CA LEU A 660 7.77 23.05 -37.69
C LEU A 660 7.90 24.27 -38.61
N GLU A 661 7.65 25.46 -38.09
CA GLU A 661 7.77 26.72 -38.82
C GLU A 661 8.62 27.69 -38.02
N GLY A 662 9.61 28.28 -38.67
CA GLY A 662 10.49 29.26 -38.02
C GLY A 662 11.43 28.63 -36.99
N ASP A 663 11.95 29.50 -36.13
CA ASP A 663 12.89 29.19 -35.05
C ASP A 663 12.19 28.85 -33.72
N GLN A 664 10.89 28.54 -33.74
CA GLN A 664 10.14 28.24 -32.53
C GLN A 664 10.11 26.75 -32.24
N TRP A 665 10.38 26.41 -30.98
CA TRP A 665 10.17 25.07 -30.43
C TRP A 665 8.67 24.77 -30.30
N ARG A 666 8.28 23.57 -30.70
CA ARG A 666 6.91 23.07 -30.59
C ARG A 666 6.91 21.67 -30.00
N CYS A 667 6.08 21.44 -28.99
CA CYS A 667 5.87 20.10 -28.48
C CYS A 667 5.03 19.26 -29.45
N ILE A 668 5.48 18.03 -29.70
CA ILE A 668 4.78 17.01 -30.50
C ILE A 668 4.54 15.80 -29.63
N GLU A 669 3.29 15.35 -29.52
CA GLU A 669 2.89 14.18 -28.73
C GLU A 669 2.14 13.17 -29.60
N ALA A 670 2.42 11.88 -29.41
CA ALA A 670 1.62 10.79 -29.93
C ALA A 670 1.09 9.93 -28.79
N VAL A 671 -0.13 9.40 -28.97
CA VAL A 671 -0.82 8.56 -27.98
C VAL A 671 -1.12 7.21 -28.59
N LEU A 672 -0.52 6.15 -28.05
CA LEU A 672 -0.70 4.77 -28.48
C LEU A 672 -1.62 4.03 -27.51
N ASN A 673 -2.79 3.62 -27.99
CA ASN A 673 -3.66 2.69 -27.28
C ASN A 673 -3.31 1.26 -27.70
N VAL A 674 -2.82 0.46 -26.76
CA VAL A 674 -2.35 -0.90 -27.04
C VAL A 674 -3.52 -1.86 -26.78
N PRO A 675 -4.03 -2.58 -27.80
CA PRO A 675 -5.28 -3.33 -27.67
C PRO A 675 -5.15 -4.57 -26.78
N GLU A 676 -3.97 -5.20 -26.76
CA GLU A 676 -3.70 -6.48 -26.10
C GLU A 676 -2.32 -6.46 -25.43
N ALA A 677 -2.12 -7.30 -24.42
CA ALA A 677 -0.84 -7.40 -23.71
C ALA A 677 0.19 -8.19 -24.54
N GLY A 678 1.45 -8.15 -24.11
CA GLY A 678 2.51 -9.03 -24.62
C GLY A 678 3.37 -8.42 -25.72
N PHE A 679 3.18 -7.15 -26.08
CA PHE A 679 4.18 -6.41 -26.84
C PHE A 679 5.39 -6.12 -25.96
N SER A 680 6.59 -6.41 -26.46
CA SER A 680 7.85 -6.35 -25.69
C SER A 680 8.79 -5.24 -26.15
N ARG A 681 8.37 -4.44 -27.15
CA ARG A 681 9.16 -3.33 -27.67
C ARG A 681 8.28 -2.14 -28.03
N LEU A 682 8.59 -0.98 -27.48
CA LEU A 682 7.99 0.29 -27.86
C LEU A 682 8.97 1.05 -28.76
N ARG A 683 8.55 1.41 -29.97
CA ARG A 683 9.37 2.23 -30.88
C ARG A 683 8.80 3.63 -31.00
N THR A 684 9.67 4.61 -30.84
CA THR A 684 9.40 6.01 -31.18
C THR A 684 10.09 6.32 -32.51
N GLU A 685 9.32 6.65 -33.55
CA GLU A 685 9.86 6.83 -34.90
C GLU A 685 9.39 8.16 -35.51
N ILE A 686 10.33 8.94 -36.02
CA ILE A 686 10.06 10.25 -36.62
C ILE A 686 10.37 10.16 -38.11
N TYR A 687 9.35 10.30 -38.93
CA TYR A 687 9.45 10.41 -40.38
C TYR A 687 9.69 11.86 -40.79
N VAL A 688 10.79 12.10 -41.49
CA VAL A 688 11.14 13.42 -42.04
C VAL A 688 10.69 13.50 -43.50
N GLU A 689 9.66 14.29 -43.78
CA GLU A 689 8.98 14.25 -45.08
C GLU A 689 9.52 15.30 -46.06
N THR A 690 9.91 16.47 -45.55
CA THR A 690 10.38 17.59 -46.38
C THR A 690 11.82 17.37 -46.80
N GLN A 691 12.08 17.31 -48.12
CA GLN A 691 13.44 17.35 -48.65
C GLN A 691 13.99 18.77 -48.48
N SER A 692 14.98 18.94 -47.61
CA SER A 692 15.65 20.21 -47.36
C SER A 692 17.05 19.98 -46.83
N THR A 693 17.93 20.94 -47.12
CA THR A 693 19.24 21.08 -46.47
C THR A 693 19.13 21.60 -45.04
N ASP A 694 17.96 22.12 -44.67
CA ASP A 694 17.66 22.58 -43.32
C ASP A 694 17.42 21.36 -42.42
N ALA A 695 18.03 21.35 -41.24
CA ALA A 695 17.85 20.30 -40.25
C ALA A 695 16.54 20.45 -39.47
N TYR A 696 15.94 19.30 -39.14
CA TYR A 696 15.03 19.13 -38.03
C TYR A 696 15.84 19.03 -36.75
N LEU A 697 15.45 19.77 -35.72
CA LEU A 697 16.02 19.72 -34.38
C LEU A 697 15.00 19.09 -33.44
N PHE A 698 15.41 18.08 -32.67
CA PHE A 698 14.58 17.38 -31.70
C PHE A 698 15.27 17.33 -30.34
N ASP A 699 14.49 17.51 -29.27
CA ASP A 699 15.01 17.60 -27.90
C ASP A 699 13.95 17.15 -26.86
N ASP A 700 14.40 16.90 -25.62
CA ASP A 700 13.58 16.64 -24.43
C ASP A 700 12.49 15.57 -24.62
N PHE A 701 12.88 14.37 -25.03
CA PHE A 701 11.96 13.24 -25.18
C PHE A 701 11.39 12.78 -23.83
N GLN A 702 10.07 12.63 -23.74
CA GLN A 702 9.37 12.16 -22.55
C GLN A 702 8.43 11.01 -22.90
N ILE A 703 8.28 10.08 -21.95
CA ILE A 703 7.37 8.94 -22.05
C ILE A 703 6.48 8.88 -20.81
N GLY A 704 5.20 8.66 -21.02
CA GLY A 704 4.19 8.57 -19.97
C GLY A 704 3.19 7.46 -20.23
N VAL A 705 2.52 7.03 -19.17
CA VAL A 705 1.46 6.02 -19.20
C VAL A 705 0.20 6.67 -18.63
N GLY A 706 -0.95 6.45 -19.27
CA GLY A 706 -2.24 7.00 -18.87
C GLY A 706 -2.70 8.19 -19.71
N ASP A 707 -3.68 8.93 -19.18
CA ASP A 707 -4.43 9.94 -19.94
C ASP A 707 -3.88 11.36 -19.86
N THR A 708 -2.88 11.60 -19.02
CA THR A 708 -2.31 12.94 -18.82
C THR A 708 -1.48 13.38 -20.04
N PRO A 709 -1.83 14.49 -20.71
CA PRO A 709 -1.04 15.02 -21.82
C PRO A 709 0.36 15.41 -21.36
N LEU A 710 1.38 15.05 -22.12
CA LEU A 710 2.77 15.38 -21.81
C LEU A 710 3.11 16.81 -22.25
N CYS A 711 2.59 17.26 -23.38
CA CYS A 711 2.87 18.62 -23.88
C CYS A 711 2.37 19.73 -22.94
N GLU A 712 1.29 19.51 -22.20
CA GLU A 712 0.76 20.50 -21.25
C GLU A 712 1.64 20.62 -20.00
N ILE A 713 2.30 19.53 -19.61
CA ILE A 713 3.22 19.50 -18.46
C ILE A 713 4.57 20.12 -18.85
N MET A 714 5.06 19.85 -20.07
CA MET A 714 6.35 20.37 -20.55
C MET A 714 6.40 21.89 -20.68
N ASP A 715 5.26 22.58 -20.81
CA ASP A 715 5.17 24.04 -20.97
C ASP A 715 5.29 24.81 -19.64
N ILE A 716 5.31 24.09 -18.50
CA ILE A 716 5.38 24.67 -17.15
C ILE A 716 6.87 24.83 -16.78
N GLY A 717 7.46 25.94 -17.24
CA GLY A 717 8.89 26.22 -17.27
C GLY A 717 9.77 25.74 -16.11
N LEU A 718 10.75 24.89 -16.44
CA LEU A 718 11.99 24.74 -15.70
C LEU A 718 13.09 25.54 -16.39
N ARG A 719 13.23 26.81 -15.98
CA ARG A 719 14.50 27.52 -16.11
C ARG A 719 15.53 26.81 -15.22
N THR A 720 16.33 25.96 -15.84
CA THR A 720 17.72 25.61 -15.48
C THR A 720 18.23 26.16 -14.13
N THR A 721 18.01 25.40 -13.06
CA THR A 721 18.95 25.36 -11.92
C THR A 721 19.83 24.12 -12.08
N GLU A 722 21.14 24.34 -11.99
CA GLU A 722 22.24 23.38 -12.21
C GLU A 722 21.95 21.96 -11.67
N LEU A 723 21.97 20.98 -12.59
CA LEU A 723 21.89 19.55 -12.28
C LEU A 723 23.30 18.97 -12.14
N THR A 724 23.73 18.71 -10.91
CA THR A 724 24.92 17.90 -10.64
C THR A 724 24.60 16.40 -10.78
N HIS A 725 25.07 15.81 -11.88
CA HIS A 725 25.59 14.45 -12.13
C HIS A 725 25.23 13.18 -11.29
N SER A 726 24.24 13.15 -10.40
CA SER A 726 23.96 11.92 -9.62
C SER A 726 22.53 11.37 -9.63
N ASN A 727 21.57 11.95 -10.36
CA ASN A 727 20.22 11.38 -10.45
C ASN A 727 19.82 11.15 -11.91
N ARG A 728 19.38 9.92 -12.23
CA ARG A 728 18.59 9.65 -13.43
C ARG A 728 17.27 10.41 -13.25
N VAL A 729 17.11 11.51 -13.99
CA VAL A 729 15.97 12.41 -13.81
C VAL A 729 14.79 11.90 -14.62
N TYR A 730 13.73 11.55 -13.91
CA TYR A 730 12.34 11.57 -14.40
C TYR A 730 11.78 12.93 -13.95
N TYR A 731 11.18 13.74 -14.82
CA TYR A 731 10.46 14.96 -14.43
C TYR A 731 8.96 14.62 -14.34
N LEU A 732 8.26 14.66 -13.19
CA LEU A 732 8.06 15.64 -12.10
C LEU A 732 7.20 16.84 -12.53
N GLY A 733 5.89 16.76 -12.27
CA GLY A 733 5.02 17.93 -12.14
C GLY A 733 5.05 18.39 -10.68
N SER A 734 5.77 19.48 -10.40
CA SER A 734 5.67 20.22 -9.13
C SER A 734 4.73 21.40 -9.32
N SER A 735 3.64 21.45 -8.55
CA SER A 735 2.81 22.64 -8.35
C SER A 735 2.74 22.98 -6.87
#